data_AF-A0A8J2XA74-F1
#
_entry.id   AF-A0A8J2XA74-F1
#
_cell.length_a   1.000
_cell.length_b   1.000
_cell.length_c   1.000
_cell.angle_alpha   90.00
_cell.angle_beta   90.00
_cell.angle_gamma   90.00
#
_symmetry.space_group_name_H-M   'P 1'
#
loop_
_entity.id
_entity.type
_entity.pdbx_description
1 polymer ?
#
loop_
_entity_poly.entity_id
_entity_poly.type
_entity_poly.pdbx_seq_one_letter_code
_entity_poly.pdbx_strand_id
1 'polypeptide(L)'
;MTISQWLIFFLIVQVIHGFGTWKLYVKADRKAWEAFIPVYNAVVLMKIINRPWWWTFLIFVPVVNLIMFPVIWVETARSFGKNTATDTLLAVVTLGFYNYYLNYFVDVAHVKDRSLHPKSALGDWVSSILFAIVAATIVHTYFIQPFTIPTSSLEKTLLVGDFLFVSKMHYGPRIPMTTVAAPMVHDTIPFAKIKSYLSYPELPYMRIPGFQKIKQNDIVVFNWPVDTMLDMRHTDKFYYKPIDKKTNYVKRCVGLPGDSLSIKDGYVYINGKKNELPDRSKIQFSYNIKFKGQLSSMNQVYDILDRYDMTDGLGYDEKNEAYIIPAATEEAVTKAKNHPNIESITIIKDSLGRRDAGIFPMDAGYNWNNDYFGPMYIPEEGKTINLTVENLPLYKRIISTYEGHELSVNGNQISIDGKVTNSYTFKQNYYWMMGDNRHNSQDSRVWGFVPFDHVVGKPVFIWMSWDANKKPRWDRFFTTVGGSGKPSSLFIPFLILLIVYVGFNQWMKKYKAKNKAFNNTTLIDSDKEYASISDRIKAAVIDSIIIIIAMYSISEIFTHFESVTNVVKIIVSILIFLLYDPLFTSFNGGTIGHTIAKISVRKDNEADKYISLPLAILRFIFKALLGWLSLLTISGNENKKAIHDLIAKSIVIRKKD
;
A
#
# COMPACT_ATOMS: atom_id res chain seq x y z
N MET A 1 -9.73 -7.63 21.30
CA MET A 1 -10.24 -6.65 22.29
C MET A 1 -11.30 -5.77 21.64
N THR A 2 -12.31 -5.30 22.38
CA THR A 2 -13.24 -4.26 21.88
C THR A 2 -12.55 -2.89 21.83
N ILE A 3 -13.14 -1.92 21.11
CA ILE A 3 -12.62 -0.54 21.06
C ILE A 3 -12.56 0.07 22.47
N SER A 4 -13.57 -0.16 23.31
CA SER A 4 -13.60 0.34 24.69
C SER A 4 -12.51 -0.30 25.57
N GLN A 5 -12.29 -1.61 25.44
CA GLN A 5 -11.19 -2.30 26.14
C GLN A 5 -9.82 -1.74 25.72
N TRP A 6 -9.65 -1.47 24.42
CA TRP A 6 -8.42 -0.87 23.91
C TRP A 6 -8.21 0.56 24.43
N LEU A 7 -9.26 1.38 24.50
CA LEU A 7 -9.18 2.72 25.07
C LEU A 7 -8.80 2.69 26.56
N ILE A 8 -9.38 1.78 27.34
CA ILE A 8 -9.04 1.61 28.76
C ILE A 8 -7.58 1.18 28.91
N PHE A 9 -7.14 0.18 28.14
CA PHE A 9 -5.74 -0.26 28.12
C PHE A 9 -4.79 0.90 27.77
N PHE A 10 -5.13 1.68 26.75
CA PHE A 10 -4.37 2.85 26.35
C PHE A 10 -4.23 3.86 27.50
N LEU A 11 -5.32 4.21 28.18
CA LEU A 11 -5.30 5.16 29.31
C LEU A 11 -4.47 4.64 30.49
N ILE A 12 -4.54 3.35 30.80
CA ILE A 12 -3.70 2.71 31.84
C ILE A 12 -2.22 2.86 31.48
N VAL A 13 -1.85 2.57 30.22
CA VAL A 13 -0.47 2.74 29.74
C VAL A 13 0.00 4.19 29.85
N GLN A 14 -0.87 5.17 29.60
CA GLN A 14 -0.54 6.60 29.75
C GLN A 14 -0.29 6.99 31.21
N VAL A 15 -1.09 6.49 32.14
CA VAL A 15 -0.90 6.72 33.58
C VAL A 15 0.41 6.11 34.06
N ILE A 16 0.70 4.87 33.67
CA ILE A 16 1.98 4.20 33.92
C ILE A 16 3.12 5.07 33.38
N HIS A 17 3.07 5.47 32.11
CA HIS A 17 4.08 6.34 31.51
C HIS A 17 4.29 7.66 32.27
N GLY A 18 3.21 8.29 32.72
CA GLY A 18 3.25 9.51 33.52
C GLY A 18 4.01 9.30 34.84
N PHE A 19 3.72 8.23 35.57
CA PHE A 19 4.45 7.88 36.80
C PHE A 19 5.94 7.61 36.54
N GLY A 20 6.28 7.09 35.37
CA GLY A 20 7.66 6.83 34.99
C GLY A 20 8.49 8.05 34.62
N THR A 21 7.86 9.19 34.32
CA THR A 21 8.54 10.33 33.68
C THR A 21 8.27 11.70 34.31
N TRP A 22 7.25 11.86 35.16
CA TRP A 22 6.84 13.19 35.65
C TRP A 22 7.94 13.99 36.38
N LYS A 23 8.87 13.36 37.10
CA LYS A 23 10.00 14.07 37.75
C LYS A 23 11.04 14.49 36.72
N LEU A 24 11.25 13.71 35.67
CA LEU A 24 12.08 14.09 34.53
C LEU A 24 11.51 15.33 33.82
N TYR A 25 10.17 15.45 33.72
CA TYR A 25 9.52 16.66 33.19
C TYR A 25 9.84 17.88 34.06
N VAL A 26 9.71 17.74 35.38
CA VAL A 26 10.06 18.82 36.33
C VAL A 26 11.54 19.21 36.21
N LYS A 27 12.44 18.23 36.10
CA LYS A 27 13.89 18.45 35.87
C LYS A 27 14.20 19.13 34.52
N ALA A 28 13.26 19.12 33.58
CA ALA A 28 13.35 19.79 32.27
C ALA A 28 12.52 21.09 32.21
N ASP A 29 12.25 21.72 33.36
CA ASP A 29 11.46 22.95 33.49
C ASP A 29 10.02 22.85 32.95
N ARG A 30 9.40 21.67 33.09
CA ARG A 30 7.99 21.39 32.71
C ARG A 30 7.13 21.08 33.94
N LYS A 31 5.81 21.26 33.82
CA LYS A 31 4.88 20.97 34.93
C LYS A 31 4.64 19.45 35.03
N ALA A 32 4.58 18.91 36.26
CA ALA A 32 4.42 17.47 36.50
C ALA A 32 3.16 16.87 35.84
N TRP A 33 2.04 17.59 35.86
CA TRP A 33 0.78 17.12 35.28
C TRP A 33 0.87 16.92 33.76
N GLU A 34 1.82 17.58 33.07
CA GLU A 34 1.99 17.44 31.63
C GLU A 34 2.37 16.01 31.24
N ALA A 35 2.99 15.24 32.14
CA ALA A 35 3.34 13.84 31.90
C ALA A 35 2.13 12.88 31.91
N PHE A 36 1.00 13.30 32.49
CA PHE A 36 -0.18 12.46 32.67
C PHE A 36 -1.30 12.72 31.64
N ILE A 37 -1.24 13.83 30.89
CA ILE A 37 -2.24 14.11 29.86
C ILE A 37 -1.89 13.29 28.60
N PRO A 38 -2.74 12.32 28.18
CA PRO A 38 -2.49 11.51 26.99
C PRO A 38 -2.22 12.36 25.76
N VAL A 39 -1.31 11.92 24.90
CA VAL A 39 -0.85 12.62 23.67
C VAL A 39 -0.06 13.89 23.95
N TYR A 40 -0.55 14.78 24.82
CA TYR A 40 0.15 16.01 25.19
C TYR A 40 1.48 15.70 25.88
N ASN A 41 1.51 14.69 26.76
CA ASN A 41 2.72 14.18 27.38
C ASN A 41 3.79 13.84 26.34
N ALA A 42 3.43 13.09 25.29
CA ALA A 42 4.35 12.70 24.24
C ALA A 42 4.86 13.91 23.43
N VAL A 43 3.99 14.88 23.12
CA VAL A 43 4.40 16.13 22.44
C VAL A 43 5.42 16.90 23.28
N VAL A 44 5.20 17.02 24.59
CA VAL A 44 6.14 17.65 25.52
C VAL A 44 7.44 16.84 25.62
N LEU A 45 7.35 15.51 25.70
CA LEU A 45 8.53 14.65 25.75
C LEU A 45 9.42 14.85 24.52
N MET A 46 8.83 14.90 23.31
CA MET A 46 9.59 15.16 22.08
C MET A 46 10.40 16.46 22.18
N LYS A 47 9.81 17.51 22.76
CA LYS A 47 10.52 18.79 23.01
C LYS A 47 11.66 18.61 24.02
N ILE A 48 11.43 17.89 25.12
CA ILE A 48 12.48 17.59 26.14
C ILE A 48 13.66 16.84 25.51
N ILE A 49 13.41 15.94 24.55
CA ILE A 49 14.44 15.13 23.88
C ILE A 49 15.00 15.76 22.60
N ASN A 50 14.67 17.02 22.31
CA ASN A 50 15.06 17.75 21.09
C ASN A 50 14.66 17.03 19.78
N ARG A 51 13.55 16.28 19.79
CA ARG A 51 12.97 15.67 18.59
C ARG A 51 11.78 16.49 18.08
N PRO A 52 11.49 16.45 16.77
CA PRO A 52 10.32 17.11 16.23
C PRO A 52 9.03 16.62 16.89
N TRP A 53 8.11 17.53 17.22
CA TRP A 53 6.85 17.18 17.87
C TRP A 53 6.04 16.13 17.10
N TRP A 54 6.16 16.08 15.77
CA TRP A 54 5.47 15.14 14.89
C TRP A 54 5.90 13.68 15.10
N TRP A 55 7.03 13.40 15.77
CA TRP A 55 7.39 12.04 16.19
C TRP A 55 6.34 11.42 17.12
N THR A 56 5.54 12.26 17.78
CA THR A 56 4.36 11.83 18.53
C THR A 56 3.39 11.04 17.64
N PHE A 57 3.24 11.35 16.35
CA PHE A 57 2.39 10.54 15.47
C PHE A 57 2.93 9.10 15.33
N LEU A 58 4.25 8.94 15.22
CA LEU A 58 4.88 7.64 14.97
C LEU A 58 4.69 6.63 16.12
N ILE A 59 4.54 7.10 17.37
CA ILE A 59 4.26 6.22 18.51
C ILE A 59 2.81 5.72 18.55
N PHE A 60 1.92 6.32 17.77
CA PHE A 60 0.53 5.87 17.63
C PHE A 60 0.30 5.02 16.38
N VAL A 61 1.30 4.87 15.51
CA VAL A 61 1.23 4.02 14.32
C VAL A 61 1.63 2.60 14.72
N PRO A 62 0.74 1.60 14.69
CA PRO A 62 1.09 0.23 15.05
C PRO A 62 2.25 -0.34 14.22
N VAL A 63 3.00 -1.26 14.81
CA VAL A 63 4.28 -1.81 14.30
C VAL A 63 5.42 -0.78 14.32
N VAL A 64 5.18 0.45 13.89
CA VAL A 64 6.15 1.55 13.94
C VAL A 64 6.42 1.96 15.38
N ASN A 65 5.38 2.03 16.20
CA ASN A 65 5.48 2.34 17.62
C ASN A 65 6.43 1.40 18.38
N LEU A 66 6.46 0.10 18.03
CA LEU A 66 7.36 -0.88 18.64
C LEU A 66 8.84 -0.56 18.40
N ILE A 67 9.15 0.11 17.29
CA ILE A 67 10.50 0.58 16.98
C ILE A 67 10.75 1.93 17.66
N MET A 68 9.75 2.81 17.67
CA MET A 68 9.87 4.16 18.23
C MET A 68 9.98 4.19 19.75
N PHE A 69 9.33 3.28 20.48
CA PHE A 69 9.39 3.24 21.94
C PHE A 69 10.83 3.03 22.47
N PRO A 70 11.58 2.00 22.03
CA PRO A 70 13.00 1.84 22.38
C PRO A 70 13.84 3.07 22.05
N VAL A 71 13.61 3.68 20.88
CA VAL A 71 14.30 4.92 20.49
C VAL A 71 14.02 6.01 21.50
N ILE A 72 12.76 6.27 21.82
CA ILE A 72 12.38 7.31 22.77
C ILE A 72 12.91 7.02 24.19
N TRP A 73 12.95 5.76 24.62
CA TRP A 73 13.52 5.40 25.93
C TRP A 73 15.01 5.75 26.01
N VAL A 74 15.77 5.39 24.98
CA VAL A 74 17.21 5.71 24.88
C VAL A 74 17.43 7.21 24.77
N GLU A 75 16.62 7.90 23.96
CA GLU A 75 16.70 9.35 23.77
C GLU A 75 16.38 10.13 25.05
N THR A 76 15.40 9.65 25.83
CA THR A 76 15.07 10.20 27.15
C THR A 76 16.26 10.10 28.08
N ALA A 77 16.84 8.90 28.28
CA ALA A 77 18.02 8.72 29.11
C ALA A 77 19.18 9.65 28.70
N ARG A 78 19.44 9.76 27.39
CA ARG A 78 20.48 10.64 26.83
C ARG A 78 20.25 12.13 27.10
N SER A 79 19.01 12.58 27.13
CA SER A 79 18.66 13.97 27.49
C SER A 79 18.87 14.31 28.96
N PHE A 80 19.09 13.31 29.79
CA PHE A 80 19.45 13.44 31.21
C PHE A 80 20.90 12.99 31.48
N GLY A 81 21.77 13.08 30.48
CA GLY A 81 23.21 12.83 30.59
C GLY A 81 23.62 11.35 30.56
N LYS A 82 22.68 10.41 30.39
CA LYS A 82 22.95 8.95 30.33
C LYS A 82 23.13 8.50 28.87
N ASN A 83 24.36 8.58 28.38
CA ASN A 83 24.69 8.40 26.97
C ASN A 83 25.69 7.28 26.67
N THR A 84 25.97 6.40 27.64
CA THR A 84 26.88 5.28 27.45
C THR A 84 26.20 4.09 26.75
N ALA A 85 27.01 3.10 26.32
CA ALA A 85 26.49 1.86 25.75
C ALA A 85 25.67 1.05 26.76
N THR A 86 26.08 1.05 28.04
CA THR A 86 25.35 0.40 29.12
C THR A 86 24.00 1.09 29.38
N ASP A 87 23.95 2.42 29.38
CA ASP A 87 22.69 3.17 29.48
C ASP A 87 21.73 2.81 28.34
N THR A 88 22.26 2.70 27.11
CA THR A 88 21.47 2.34 25.93
C THR A 88 20.93 0.91 26.07
N LEU A 89 21.77 -0.04 26.50
CA LEU A 89 21.37 -1.43 26.73
C LEU A 89 20.31 -1.53 27.82
N LEU A 90 20.51 -0.85 28.96
CA LEU A 90 19.57 -0.83 30.08
C LEU A 90 18.22 -0.24 29.65
N ALA A 91 18.21 0.87 28.91
CA ALA A 91 16.97 1.47 28.41
C ALA A 91 16.15 0.50 27.55
N VAL A 92 16.81 -0.32 26.72
CA VAL A 92 16.13 -1.27 25.82
C VAL A 92 15.73 -2.57 26.53
N VAL A 93 16.67 -3.23 27.22
CA VAL A 93 16.46 -4.55 27.86
C VAL A 93 15.47 -4.47 29.01
N THR A 94 15.44 -3.36 29.74
CA THR A 94 14.45 -3.12 30.80
C THR A 94 13.11 -2.61 30.25
N LEU A 95 12.88 -2.62 28.94
CA LEU A 95 11.64 -2.13 28.32
C LEU A 95 11.26 -0.71 28.79
N GLY A 96 12.27 0.16 28.94
CA GLY A 96 12.09 1.54 29.38
C GLY A 96 12.05 1.75 30.91
N PHE A 97 12.04 0.70 31.74
CA PHE A 97 12.09 0.85 33.21
C PHE A 97 13.37 1.51 33.72
N TYR A 98 14.45 1.55 32.93
CA TYR A 98 15.62 2.38 33.24
C TYR A 98 15.26 3.86 33.40
N ASN A 99 14.29 4.38 32.64
CA ASN A 99 13.84 5.77 32.81
C ASN A 99 13.11 5.99 34.14
N TYR A 100 12.42 4.97 34.69
CA TYR A 100 11.88 5.04 36.05
C TYR A 100 13.00 5.15 37.07
N TYR A 101 14.08 4.38 36.87
CA TYR A 101 15.24 4.45 37.73
C TYR A 101 15.84 5.86 37.74
N LEU A 102 16.00 6.49 36.56
CA LEU A 102 16.45 7.88 36.44
C LEU A 102 15.45 8.90 37.03
N ASN A 103 14.15 8.61 36.94
CA ASN A 103 13.09 9.48 37.44
C ASN A 103 13.09 9.55 38.97
N TYR A 104 13.32 8.42 39.67
CA TYR A 104 13.18 8.34 41.14
C TYR A 104 14.48 8.26 41.93
N PHE A 105 15.50 7.57 41.42
CA PHE A 105 16.65 7.14 42.23
C PHE A 105 17.98 7.79 41.85
N VAL A 106 18.04 8.50 40.72
CA VAL A 106 19.26 9.16 40.26
C VAL A 106 19.01 10.66 40.18
N ASP A 107 19.94 11.43 40.74
CA ASP A 107 19.96 12.86 40.48
C ASP A 107 20.54 13.11 39.08
N VAL A 108 19.72 13.70 38.21
CA VAL A 108 20.06 13.92 36.81
C VAL A 108 19.61 15.31 36.40
N ALA A 109 20.46 16.03 35.68
CA ALA A 109 20.14 17.33 35.12
C ALA A 109 19.72 17.19 33.64
N HIS A 110 18.75 18.00 33.21
CA HIS A 110 18.33 18.06 31.82
C HIS A 110 19.38 18.79 30.96
N VAL A 111 19.78 18.16 29.84
CA VAL A 111 20.73 18.72 28.88
C VAL A 111 19.95 19.41 27.76
N LYS A 112 19.70 20.71 27.90
CA LYS A 112 18.84 21.50 26.98
C LYS A 112 19.33 21.49 25.52
N ASP A 113 20.61 21.72 25.29
CA ASP A 113 21.19 21.81 23.93
C ASP A 113 21.91 20.53 23.50
N ARG A 114 21.33 19.38 23.80
CA ARG A 114 21.92 18.09 23.42
C ARG A 114 21.97 17.92 21.90
N SER A 115 23.17 17.70 21.37
CA SER A 115 23.36 17.31 19.97
C SER A 115 22.61 16.03 19.63
N LEU A 116 21.94 16.06 18.48
CA LEU A 116 21.21 14.91 17.93
C LEU A 116 22.10 13.99 17.09
N HIS A 117 23.32 14.43 16.79
CA HIS A 117 24.29 13.66 16.03
C HIS A 117 24.99 12.64 16.94
N PRO A 118 24.95 11.35 16.59
CA PRO A 118 25.76 10.34 17.24
C PRO A 118 27.23 10.73 17.30
N LYS A 119 27.89 10.43 18.44
CA LYS A 119 29.32 10.73 18.65
C LYS A 119 30.26 9.73 17.96
N SER A 120 29.72 8.70 17.32
CA SER A 120 30.49 7.60 16.71
C SER A 120 29.95 7.25 15.33
N ALA A 121 30.84 6.84 14.43
CA ALA A 121 30.49 6.39 13.09
C ALA A 121 29.51 5.20 13.11
N LEU A 122 29.66 4.29 14.08
CA LEU A 122 28.72 3.19 14.29
C LEU A 122 27.33 3.71 14.70
N GLY A 123 27.26 4.71 15.56
CA GLY A 123 25.99 5.35 15.95
C GLY A 123 25.29 6.06 14.77
N ASP A 124 26.04 6.74 13.91
CA ASP A 124 25.51 7.37 12.69
C ASP A 124 24.93 6.34 11.72
N TRP A 125 25.65 5.22 11.53
CA TRP A 125 25.19 4.10 10.71
C TRP A 125 23.90 3.47 11.27
N VAL A 126 23.87 3.16 12.58
CA VAL A 126 22.68 2.60 13.26
C VAL A 126 21.49 3.55 13.14
N SER A 127 21.68 4.86 13.38
CA SER A 127 20.60 5.86 13.26
C SER A 127 20.03 5.93 11.83
N SER A 128 20.90 5.86 10.83
CA SER A 128 20.49 5.91 9.41
C SER A 128 19.69 4.68 9.01
N ILE A 129 20.12 3.49 9.47
CA ILE A 129 19.40 2.23 9.23
C ILE A 129 18.06 2.21 9.97
N LEU A 130 18.04 2.64 11.22
CA LEU A 130 16.82 2.70 12.02
C LEU A 130 15.77 3.60 11.35
N PHE A 131 16.17 4.76 10.84
CA PHE A 131 15.29 5.63 10.06
C PHE A 131 14.78 4.94 8.79
N ALA A 132 15.66 4.27 8.05
CA ALA A 132 15.28 3.51 6.85
C ALA A 132 14.29 2.38 7.17
N ILE A 133 14.50 1.65 8.27
CA ILE A 133 13.59 0.58 8.74
C ILE A 133 12.22 1.17 9.10
N VAL A 134 12.18 2.29 9.84
CA VAL A 134 10.91 2.96 10.19
C VAL A 134 10.16 3.39 8.94
N ALA A 135 10.84 4.07 8.00
CA ALA A 135 10.25 4.50 6.74
C ALA A 135 9.75 3.31 5.90
N ALA A 136 10.57 2.27 5.74
CA ALA A 136 10.20 1.06 5.03
C ALA A 136 9.01 0.35 5.69
N THR A 137 8.97 0.29 7.02
CA THR A 137 7.87 -0.30 7.78
C THR A 137 6.56 0.45 7.54
N ILE A 138 6.59 1.79 7.55
CA ILE A 138 5.41 2.62 7.23
C ILE A 138 4.92 2.32 5.81
N VAL A 139 5.83 2.38 4.83
CA VAL A 139 5.50 2.16 3.42
C VAL A 139 4.90 0.77 3.21
N HIS A 140 5.54 -0.27 3.75
CA HIS A 140 5.08 -1.65 3.63
C HIS A 140 3.76 -1.93 4.35
N THR A 141 3.56 -1.30 5.50
CA THR A 141 2.37 -1.53 6.32
C THR A 141 1.15 -0.83 5.74
N TYR A 142 1.28 0.43 5.30
CA TYR A 142 0.13 1.28 4.96
C TYR A 142 0.01 1.66 3.48
N PHE A 143 1.09 1.64 2.70
CA PHE A 143 1.06 2.18 1.34
C PHE A 143 1.12 1.09 0.27
N ILE A 144 2.26 0.39 0.19
CA ILE A 144 2.57 -0.55 -0.88
C ILE A 144 3.26 -1.76 -0.28
N GLN A 145 2.79 -2.97 -0.61
CA GLN A 145 3.44 -4.21 -0.20
C GLN A 145 3.85 -5.04 -1.43
N PRO A 146 5.08 -5.57 -1.46
CA PRO A 146 5.50 -6.49 -2.51
C PRO A 146 4.93 -7.89 -2.30
N PHE A 147 4.51 -8.55 -3.38
CA PHE A 147 4.04 -9.93 -3.39
C PHE A 147 4.64 -10.70 -4.57
N THR A 148 4.71 -12.02 -4.44
CA THR A 148 5.08 -12.93 -5.53
C THR A 148 3.86 -13.74 -5.96
N ILE A 149 3.80 -14.11 -7.24
CA ILE A 149 2.78 -15.03 -7.78
C ILE A 149 3.34 -16.45 -7.86
N PRO A 150 2.97 -17.35 -6.93
CA PRO A 150 3.48 -18.71 -6.91
C PRO A 150 2.61 -19.72 -7.69
N THR A 151 1.39 -19.37 -8.11
CA THR A 151 0.39 -20.31 -8.66
C THR A 151 -0.33 -19.75 -9.89
N SER A 152 -0.79 -20.62 -10.80
CA SER A 152 -1.38 -20.29 -12.11
C SER A 152 -2.88 -19.93 -12.11
N SER A 153 -3.49 -19.65 -10.95
CA SER A 153 -4.94 -19.33 -10.87
C SER A 153 -5.39 -18.07 -11.64
N LEU A 154 -4.46 -17.15 -11.92
CA LEU A 154 -4.67 -15.95 -12.74
C LEU A 154 -3.74 -15.95 -13.98
N GLU A 155 -3.23 -17.12 -14.37
CA GLU A 155 -2.28 -17.27 -15.47
C GLU A 155 -2.79 -16.58 -16.75
N LYS A 156 -1.85 -16.12 -17.59
CA LYS A 156 -2.08 -15.24 -18.76
C LYS A 156 -2.52 -13.81 -18.44
N THR A 157 -3.05 -13.54 -17.25
CA THR A 157 -3.22 -12.16 -16.73
C THR A 157 -2.09 -11.78 -15.77
N LEU A 158 -1.88 -12.60 -14.73
CA LEU A 158 -0.74 -12.57 -13.82
C LEU A 158 -0.04 -13.92 -13.88
N LEU A 159 1.22 -13.92 -14.30
CA LEU A 159 1.97 -15.15 -14.54
C LEU A 159 2.63 -15.65 -13.26
N VAL A 160 2.79 -16.96 -13.14
CA VAL A 160 3.71 -17.54 -12.14
C VAL A 160 5.10 -16.92 -12.32
N GLY A 161 5.66 -16.43 -11.20
CA GLY A 161 6.93 -15.72 -11.16
C GLY A 161 6.84 -14.20 -11.36
N ASP A 162 5.65 -13.63 -11.51
CA ASP A 162 5.45 -12.17 -11.42
C ASP A 162 5.65 -11.68 -9.97
N PHE A 163 6.32 -10.53 -9.84
CA PHE A 163 6.51 -9.81 -8.59
C PHE A 163 5.72 -8.50 -8.64
N LEU A 164 4.77 -8.36 -7.73
CA LEU A 164 3.76 -7.31 -7.74
C LEU A 164 4.01 -6.27 -6.65
N PHE A 165 3.75 -5.02 -6.95
CA PHE A 165 3.41 -4.01 -5.94
C PHE A 165 1.90 -3.92 -5.80
N VAL A 166 1.44 -4.14 -4.57
CA VAL A 166 0.04 -4.05 -4.18
C VAL A 166 -0.17 -2.77 -3.39
N SER A 167 -1.02 -1.90 -3.91
CA SER A 167 -1.42 -0.67 -3.25
C SER A 167 -2.52 -0.95 -2.24
N LYS A 168 -2.22 -0.75 -0.96
CA LYS A 168 -3.19 -0.85 0.14
C LYS A 168 -4.12 0.36 0.18
N MET A 169 -3.61 1.52 -0.25
CA MET A 169 -4.38 2.78 -0.30
C MET A 169 -5.58 2.74 -1.23
N HIS A 170 -5.59 1.88 -2.26
CA HIS A 170 -6.74 1.78 -3.17
C HIS A 170 -8.03 1.42 -2.44
N TYR A 171 -7.99 0.44 -1.54
CA TYR A 171 -9.15 -0.03 -0.77
C TYR A 171 -9.07 0.35 0.71
N GLY A 172 -8.10 1.22 1.06
CA GLY A 172 -7.86 1.69 2.42
C GLY A 172 -6.99 0.71 3.20
N PRO A 173 -5.84 1.12 3.75
CA PRO A 173 -5.02 0.21 4.54
C PRO A 173 -5.72 -0.10 5.87
N ARG A 174 -5.79 -1.39 6.20
CA ARG A 174 -6.17 -1.83 7.54
C ARG A 174 -5.02 -1.60 8.52
N ILE A 175 -5.37 -1.25 9.75
CA ILE A 175 -4.43 -1.20 10.86
C ILE A 175 -4.08 -2.65 11.23
N PRO A 176 -2.79 -3.02 11.39
CA PRO A 176 -2.40 -4.36 11.83
C PRO A 176 -3.12 -4.76 13.11
N MET A 177 -3.73 -5.94 13.11
CA MET A 177 -4.47 -6.47 14.27
C MET A 177 -3.51 -7.16 15.23
N THR A 178 -2.49 -7.82 14.68
CA THR A 178 -1.46 -8.50 15.45
C THR A 178 -0.49 -7.48 16.07
N THR A 179 -0.54 -7.31 17.39
CA THR A 179 0.26 -6.30 18.12
C THR A 179 1.74 -6.66 18.23
N VAL A 180 2.07 -7.94 18.38
CA VAL A 180 3.44 -8.43 18.55
C VAL A 180 3.74 -9.42 17.45
N ALA A 181 4.56 -8.99 16.50
CA ALA A 181 5.04 -9.81 15.40
C ALA A 181 6.49 -9.47 15.07
N ALA A 182 7.23 -10.46 14.56
CA ALA A 182 8.54 -10.26 14.00
C ALA A 182 8.43 -9.31 12.78
N PRO A 183 9.31 -8.30 12.67
CA PRO A 183 9.24 -7.33 11.59
C PRO A 183 9.48 -8.01 10.25
N MET A 184 8.72 -7.59 9.23
CA MET A 184 8.81 -8.10 7.85
C MET A 184 8.57 -9.61 7.66
N VAL A 185 8.09 -10.32 8.68
CA VAL A 185 7.75 -11.75 8.58
C VAL A 185 6.25 -11.93 8.72
N HIS A 186 5.62 -12.57 7.72
CA HIS A 186 4.17 -12.69 7.68
C HIS A 186 3.62 -13.64 8.74
N ASP A 187 3.88 -14.95 8.61
CA ASP A 187 3.23 -16.02 9.37
C ASP A 187 4.20 -16.87 10.20
N THR A 188 5.32 -17.29 9.59
CA THR A 188 6.27 -18.22 10.20
C THR A 188 7.68 -17.66 10.12
N ILE A 189 8.46 -17.76 11.21
CA ILE A 189 9.87 -17.39 11.23
C ILE A 189 10.64 -18.36 10.32
N PRO A 190 11.39 -17.85 9.31
CA PRO A 190 12.21 -18.70 8.45
C PRO A 190 13.16 -19.58 9.28
N PHE A 191 13.38 -20.82 8.83
CA PHE A 191 14.21 -21.86 9.47
C PHE A 191 13.69 -22.42 10.81
N ALA A 192 13.17 -21.57 11.70
CA ALA A 192 12.67 -21.97 13.01
C ALA A 192 11.29 -22.67 12.95
N LYS A 193 10.51 -22.45 11.89
CA LYS A 193 9.17 -23.03 11.67
C LYS A 193 8.17 -22.77 12.82
N ILE A 194 8.41 -21.73 13.61
CA ILE A 194 7.50 -21.24 14.66
C ILE A 194 6.74 -20.01 14.17
N LYS A 195 5.57 -19.73 14.77
CA LYS A 195 4.77 -18.54 14.47
C LYS A 195 5.63 -17.28 14.60
N SER A 196 5.53 -16.37 13.63
CA SER A 196 6.21 -15.06 13.67
C SER A 196 5.50 -14.05 14.55
N TYR A 197 4.44 -14.44 15.26
CA TYR A 197 3.58 -13.55 16.01
C TYR A 197 2.95 -14.21 17.23
N LEU A 198 2.53 -13.37 18.18
CA LEU A 198 1.64 -13.78 19.26
C LEU A 198 0.18 -13.68 18.80
N SER A 199 -0.61 -14.72 19.04
CA SER A 199 -2.03 -14.73 18.68
C SER A 199 -2.90 -13.90 19.63
N TYR A 200 -2.33 -13.43 20.74
CA TYR A 200 -2.96 -12.52 21.69
C TYR A 200 -1.89 -11.62 22.32
N PRO A 201 -2.15 -10.31 22.53
CA PRO A 201 -3.40 -9.59 22.29
C PRO A 201 -3.58 -9.12 20.82
N GLU A 202 -4.84 -9.11 20.36
CA GLU A 202 -5.25 -8.64 19.03
C GLU A 202 -6.06 -7.33 19.11
N LEU A 203 -5.67 -6.34 18.30
CA LEU A 203 -6.36 -5.06 18.17
C LEU A 203 -7.70 -5.24 17.42
N PRO A 204 -8.73 -4.42 17.73
CA PRO A 204 -9.95 -4.42 16.95
C PRO A 204 -9.66 -4.05 15.48
N TYR A 205 -10.45 -4.60 14.57
CA TYR A 205 -10.37 -4.25 13.16
C TYR A 205 -10.62 -2.75 12.97
N MET A 206 -9.69 -2.09 12.27
CA MET A 206 -9.79 -0.69 11.89
C MET A 206 -9.21 -0.52 10.48
N ARG A 207 -9.83 0.32 9.66
CA ARG A 207 -9.38 0.61 8.30
C ARG A 207 -9.39 2.10 8.04
N ILE A 208 -8.31 2.61 7.45
CA ILE A 208 -8.21 3.98 6.97
C ILE A 208 -8.96 4.09 5.63
N PRO A 209 -9.68 5.19 5.35
CA PRO A 209 -10.36 5.37 4.07
C PRO A 209 -9.43 5.14 2.85
N GLY A 210 -9.97 4.44 1.85
CA GLY A 210 -9.28 4.18 0.58
C GLY A 210 -9.58 5.21 -0.50
N PHE A 211 -8.81 5.17 -1.58
CA PHE A 211 -9.04 6.02 -2.76
C PHE A 211 -10.29 5.63 -3.55
N GLN A 212 -10.71 4.37 -3.49
CA GLN A 212 -11.92 3.89 -4.15
C GLN A 212 -12.52 2.65 -3.46
N LYS A 213 -13.77 2.34 -3.77
CA LYS A 213 -14.35 1.02 -3.48
C LYS A 213 -13.85 -0.02 -4.49
N ILE A 214 -13.95 -1.30 -4.14
CA ILE A 214 -13.67 -2.40 -5.08
C ILE A 214 -14.66 -2.32 -6.24
N LYS A 215 -14.13 -2.36 -7.47
CA LYS A 215 -14.95 -2.39 -8.68
C LYS A 215 -15.05 -3.81 -9.20
N GLN A 216 -16.13 -4.07 -9.92
CA GLN A 216 -16.29 -5.33 -10.61
C GLN A 216 -15.11 -5.56 -11.56
N ASN A 217 -14.61 -6.78 -11.57
CA ASN A 217 -13.44 -7.25 -12.29
C ASN A 217 -12.09 -6.65 -11.87
N ASP A 218 -12.02 -5.90 -10.76
CA ASP A 218 -10.72 -5.57 -10.15
C ASP A 218 -9.99 -6.86 -9.73
N ILE A 219 -8.67 -6.89 -9.90
CA ILE A 219 -7.82 -7.89 -9.25
C ILE A 219 -7.57 -7.42 -7.82
N VAL A 220 -7.81 -8.30 -6.84
CA VAL A 220 -7.77 -7.96 -5.43
C VAL A 220 -6.87 -8.95 -4.70
N VAL A 221 -6.00 -8.44 -3.84
CA VAL A 221 -5.28 -9.23 -2.84
C VAL A 221 -6.07 -9.20 -1.54
N PHE A 222 -6.28 -10.36 -0.96
CA PHE A 222 -7.03 -10.54 0.29
C PHE A 222 -6.46 -11.73 1.06
N ASN A 223 -6.75 -11.82 2.35
CA ASN A 223 -6.40 -12.98 3.14
C ASN A 223 -7.44 -14.09 2.97
N TRP A 224 -6.99 -15.33 2.85
CA TRP A 224 -7.82 -16.48 2.61
C TRP A 224 -8.82 -16.71 3.78
N PRO A 225 -10.14 -16.59 3.57
CA PRO A 225 -11.09 -16.55 4.69
C PRO A 225 -11.17 -17.84 5.53
N VAL A 226 -10.91 -18.99 4.92
CA VAL A 226 -10.96 -20.32 5.56
C VAL A 226 -9.57 -20.87 5.90
N ASP A 227 -8.54 -20.02 6.01
CA ASP A 227 -7.18 -20.50 6.31
C ASP A 227 -7.07 -21.14 7.69
N THR A 228 -6.77 -22.44 7.68
CA THR A 228 -6.47 -23.25 8.86
C THR A 228 -5.10 -23.93 8.78
N MET A 229 -4.27 -23.58 7.78
CA MET A 229 -3.00 -24.26 7.51
C MET A 229 -1.89 -23.82 8.46
N LEU A 230 -0.81 -24.60 8.60
CA LEU A 230 0.38 -24.14 9.30
C LEU A 230 1.09 -23.06 8.47
N ASP A 231 1.32 -23.36 7.19
CA ASP A 231 1.83 -22.44 6.17
C ASP A 231 1.05 -22.63 4.85
N MET A 232 1.38 -21.87 3.80
CA MET A 232 0.64 -21.91 2.52
C MET A 232 0.64 -23.31 1.84
N ARG A 233 1.52 -24.24 2.24
CA ARG A 233 1.71 -25.54 1.60
C ARG A 233 1.44 -26.73 2.52
N HIS A 234 1.48 -26.55 3.84
CA HIS A 234 1.41 -27.65 4.80
C HIS A 234 0.47 -27.36 5.96
N THR A 235 -0.19 -28.41 6.44
CA THR A 235 -1.00 -28.40 7.66
C THR A 235 -0.95 -29.79 8.29
N ASP A 236 -0.73 -29.84 9.60
CA ASP A 236 -0.79 -31.05 10.43
C ASP A 236 -2.02 -31.06 11.35
N LYS A 237 -2.56 -29.89 11.65
CA LYS A 237 -3.77 -29.68 12.46
C LYS A 237 -4.41 -28.34 12.11
N PHE A 238 -5.58 -28.06 12.70
CA PHE A 238 -6.23 -26.76 12.59
C PHE A 238 -5.43 -25.67 13.33
N TYR A 239 -5.01 -24.63 12.61
CA TYR A 239 -4.40 -23.43 13.17
C TYR A 239 -5.35 -22.24 13.09
N TYR A 240 -5.68 -21.66 14.24
CA TYR A 240 -6.24 -20.32 14.27
C TYR A 240 -5.16 -19.29 13.89
N LYS A 241 -5.50 -18.40 12.94
CA LYS A 241 -4.69 -17.27 12.51
C LYS A 241 -5.52 -15.97 12.57
N PRO A 242 -4.97 -14.90 13.17
CA PRO A 242 -5.50 -13.55 13.00
C PRO A 242 -5.67 -13.20 11.52
N ILE A 243 -6.63 -12.34 11.18
CA ILE A 243 -6.98 -12.01 9.78
C ILE A 243 -5.74 -11.50 9.02
N ASP A 244 -4.90 -10.69 9.66
CA ASP A 244 -3.69 -10.13 9.07
C ASP A 244 -2.51 -11.12 8.96
N LYS A 245 -2.68 -12.35 9.45
CA LYS A 245 -1.70 -13.45 9.42
C LYS A 245 -2.10 -14.62 8.54
N LYS A 246 -3.37 -14.69 8.13
CA LYS A 246 -3.86 -15.65 7.15
C LYS A 246 -3.15 -15.49 5.79
N THR A 247 -3.03 -16.58 5.05
CA THR A 247 -2.39 -16.66 3.74
C THR A 247 -2.99 -15.64 2.75
N ASN A 248 -2.14 -14.97 1.97
CA ASN A 248 -2.61 -14.00 0.98
C ASN A 248 -2.95 -14.69 -0.33
N TYR A 249 -4.13 -14.38 -0.88
CA TYR A 249 -4.59 -14.82 -2.19
C TYR A 249 -4.79 -13.61 -3.09
N VAL A 250 -4.64 -13.82 -4.39
CA VAL A 250 -4.98 -12.86 -5.42
C VAL A 250 -5.98 -13.49 -6.38
N LYS A 251 -7.09 -12.79 -6.64
CA LYS A 251 -8.18 -13.22 -7.53
C LYS A 251 -8.86 -12.01 -8.14
N ARG A 252 -9.74 -12.23 -9.12
CA ARG A 252 -10.61 -11.21 -9.69
C ARG A 252 -11.93 -11.12 -8.92
N CYS A 253 -12.33 -9.92 -8.54
CA CYS A 253 -13.61 -9.65 -7.91
C CYS A 253 -14.73 -9.62 -8.96
N VAL A 254 -15.38 -10.75 -9.23
CA VAL A 254 -16.41 -10.86 -10.28
C VAL A 254 -17.80 -10.45 -9.81
N GLY A 255 -18.07 -10.52 -8.51
CA GLY A 255 -19.34 -10.12 -7.90
C GLY A 255 -19.14 -9.18 -6.71
N LEU A 256 -19.94 -8.12 -6.67
CA LEU A 256 -19.93 -7.07 -5.66
C LEU A 256 -21.05 -7.26 -4.63
N PRO A 257 -20.99 -6.56 -3.47
CA PRO A 257 -22.09 -6.50 -2.52
C PRO A 257 -23.38 -6.06 -3.23
N GLY A 258 -24.47 -6.76 -2.98
CA GLY A 258 -25.77 -6.46 -3.59
C GLY A 258 -26.08 -7.22 -4.88
N ASP A 259 -25.07 -7.82 -5.52
CA ASP A 259 -25.26 -8.55 -6.77
C ASP A 259 -25.96 -9.90 -6.58
N SER A 260 -26.69 -10.34 -7.59
CA SER A 260 -27.08 -11.74 -7.80
C SER A 260 -26.09 -12.40 -8.75
N LEU A 261 -25.41 -13.44 -8.29
CA LEU A 261 -24.39 -14.17 -9.05
C LEU A 261 -24.90 -15.55 -9.46
N SER A 262 -24.67 -15.91 -10.72
CA SER A 262 -24.79 -17.28 -11.21
C SER A 262 -23.63 -17.61 -12.16
N ILE A 263 -23.35 -18.90 -12.34
CA ILE A 263 -22.42 -19.41 -13.33
C ILE A 263 -23.21 -20.35 -14.23
N LYS A 264 -23.10 -20.13 -15.54
CA LYS A 264 -23.67 -20.99 -16.56
C LYS A 264 -22.58 -21.31 -17.56
N ASP A 265 -22.37 -22.59 -17.83
CA ASP A 265 -21.35 -23.04 -18.78
C ASP A 265 -19.94 -22.54 -18.44
N GLY A 266 -19.64 -22.38 -17.15
CA GLY A 266 -18.36 -21.84 -16.66
C GLY A 266 -18.23 -20.32 -16.78
N TYR A 267 -19.21 -19.61 -17.34
CA TYR A 267 -19.25 -18.15 -17.45
C TYR A 267 -20.05 -17.51 -16.32
N VAL A 268 -19.55 -16.40 -15.79
CA VAL A 268 -20.20 -15.67 -14.68
C VAL A 268 -21.28 -14.75 -15.25
N TYR A 269 -22.43 -14.73 -14.59
CA TYR A 269 -23.55 -13.84 -14.85
C TYR A 269 -23.86 -13.06 -13.56
N ILE A 270 -23.89 -11.74 -13.67
CA ILE A 270 -24.21 -10.82 -12.58
C ILE A 270 -25.53 -10.13 -12.91
N ASN A 271 -26.50 -10.24 -12.00
CA ASN A 271 -27.86 -9.73 -12.17
C ASN A 271 -28.49 -10.21 -13.48
N GLY A 272 -28.23 -11.48 -13.85
CA GLY A 272 -28.71 -12.10 -15.08
C GLY A 272 -27.92 -11.76 -16.36
N LYS A 273 -27.00 -10.78 -16.32
CA LYS A 273 -26.16 -10.38 -17.47
C LYS A 273 -24.80 -11.06 -17.44
N LYS A 274 -24.32 -11.59 -18.58
CA LYS A 274 -22.97 -12.17 -18.69
C LYS A 274 -21.92 -11.12 -18.32
N ASN A 275 -20.99 -11.49 -17.44
CA ASN A 275 -19.93 -10.59 -16.97
C ASN A 275 -18.98 -10.22 -18.13
N GLU A 276 -18.78 -8.92 -18.33
CA GLU A 276 -17.88 -8.36 -19.34
C GLU A 276 -16.50 -8.12 -18.72
N LEU A 277 -15.50 -8.88 -19.16
CA LEU A 277 -14.16 -8.80 -18.61
C LEU A 277 -13.30 -7.73 -19.32
N PRO A 278 -12.31 -7.15 -18.60
CA PRO A 278 -11.28 -6.33 -19.23
C PRO A 278 -10.53 -7.11 -20.32
N ASP A 279 -10.09 -6.42 -21.35
CA ASP A 279 -9.31 -6.98 -22.48
C ASP A 279 -8.02 -7.71 -22.06
N ARG A 280 -7.39 -7.29 -20.95
CA ARG A 280 -6.23 -7.95 -20.33
C ARG A 280 -6.58 -9.23 -19.53
N SER A 281 -7.86 -9.51 -19.31
CA SER A 281 -8.29 -10.75 -18.67
C SER A 281 -8.33 -11.88 -19.68
N LYS A 282 -7.79 -13.03 -19.30
CA LYS A 282 -7.68 -14.20 -20.16
C LYS A 282 -8.30 -15.39 -19.45
N ILE A 283 -9.62 -15.55 -19.61
CA ILE A 283 -10.32 -16.74 -19.09
C ILE A 283 -9.70 -17.99 -19.70
N GLN A 284 -9.49 -19.00 -18.85
CA GLN A 284 -9.03 -20.32 -19.26
C GLN A 284 -9.94 -21.42 -18.70
N PHE A 285 -10.07 -22.50 -19.47
CA PHE A 285 -10.80 -23.72 -19.10
C PHE A 285 -9.91 -24.94 -19.33
N SER A 286 -10.29 -26.09 -18.79
CA SER A 286 -9.63 -27.36 -19.09
C SER A 286 -10.15 -27.96 -20.39
N TYR A 287 -9.26 -28.63 -21.12
CA TYR A 287 -9.59 -29.30 -22.37
C TYR A 287 -8.95 -30.69 -22.45
N ASN A 288 -9.65 -31.62 -23.09
CA ASN A 288 -9.12 -32.86 -23.60
C ASN A 288 -8.60 -32.65 -25.02
N ILE A 289 -7.38 -33.10 -25.28
CA ILE A 289 -6.69 -32.98 -26.57
C ILE A 289 -6.33 -34.36 -27.05
N LYS A 290 -6.90 -34.76 -28.18
CA LYS A 290 -6.59 -36.01 -28.86
C LYS A 290 -5.67 -35.72 -30.05
N PHE A 291 -4.59 -36.48 -30.17
CA PHE A 291 -3.63 -36.36 -31.26
C PHE A 291 -3.83 -37.46 -32.31
N LYS A 292 -3.49 -37.16 -33.56
CA LYS A 292 -3.51 -38.11 -34.66
C LYS A 292 -2.33 -39.08 -34.50
N GLY A 293 -2.65 -40.33 -34.23
CA GLY A 293 -1.64 -41.38 -34.00
C GLY A 293 -0.91 -41.23 -32.67
N GLN A 294 0.02 -42.16 -32.43
CA GLN A 294 0.78 -42.19 -31.18
C GLN A 294 1.98 -41.24 -31.28
N LEU A 295 2.01 -40.22 -30.43
CA LEU A 295 3.18 -39.35 -30.30
C LEU A 295 4.31 -40.07 -29.59
N SER A 296 5.56 -39.81 -29.98
CA SER A 296 6.71 -40.59 -29.53
C SER A 296 7.17 -40.23 -28.11
N SER A 297 6.79 -39.05 -27.58
CA SER A 297 7.12 -38.66 -26.21
C SER A 297 6.21 -37.54 -25.68
N MET A 298 6.13 -37.42 -24.35
CA MET A 298 5.44 -36.31 -23.68
C MET A 298 6.06 -34.94 -24.03
N ASN A 299 7.38 -34.87 -24.26
CA ASN A 299 8.05 -33.63 -24.67
C ASN A 299 7.54 -33.12 -26.02
N GLN A 300 7.22 -34.01 -26.97
CA GLN A 300 6.62 -33.60 -28.23
C GLN A 300 5.24 -32.96 -28.02
N VAL A 301 4.44 -33.46 -27.07
CA VAL A 301 3.14 -32.87 -26.72
C VAL A 301 3.34 -31.47 -26.17
N TYR A 302 4.26 -31.30 -25.22
CA TYR A 302 4.62 -29.99 -24.68
C TYR A 302 5.07 -29.02 -25.76
N ASP A 303 5.98 -29.44 -26.66
CA ASP A 303 6.50 -28.59 -27.75
C ASP A 303 5.41 -28.17 -28.75
N ILE A 304 4.38 -28.99 -28.96
CA ILE A 304 3.25 -28.62 -29.81
C ILE A 304 2.36 -27.60 -29.08
N LEU A 305 2.02 -27.85 -27.83
CA LEU A 305 1.07 -27.03 -27.07
C LEU A 305 1.67 -25.67 -26.64
N ASP A 306 2.96 -25.62 -26.35
CA ASP A 306 3.68 -24.37 -26.02
C ASP A 306 3.63 -23.36 -27.17
N ARG A 307 3.67 -23.82 -28.43
CA ARG A 307 3.50 -22.96 -29.64
C ARG A 307 2.16 -22.22 -29.67
N TYR A 308 1.17 -22.73 -28.96
CA TYR A 308 -0.17 -22.16 -28.88
C TYR A 308 -0.46 -21.50 -27.53
N ASP A 309 0.57 -21.28 -26.69
CA ASP A 309 0.46 -20.65 -25.36
C ASP A 309 -0.34 -21.51 -24.34
N MET A 310 -0.37 -22.83 -24.52
CA MET A 310 -1.05 -23.79 -23.63
C MET A 310 -0.03 -24.42 -22.66
N THR A 311 0.26 -23.71 -21.56
CA THR A 311 1.47 -23.93 -20.73
C THR A 311 1.22 -24.46 -19.31
N ASP A 312 -0.03 -24.73 -18.91
CA ASP A 312 -0.40 -25.03 -17.52
C ASP A 312 -0.28 -26.53 -17.16
N GLY A 313 0.84 -27.15 -17.51
CA GLY A 313 1.11 -28.58 -17.28
C GLY A 313 0.23 -29.52 -18.10
N LEU A 314 0.51 -30.83 -18.05
CA LEU A 314 -0.28 -31.85 -18.76
C LEU A 314 -0.62 -33.02 -17.85
N GLY A 315 -1.87 -33.47 -17.94
CA GLY A 315 -2.33 -34.77 -17.48
C GLY A 315 -2.64 -35.69 -18.66
N TYR A 316 -2.95 -36.94 -18.36
CA TYR A 316 -3.44 -37.90 -19.35
C TYR A 316 -4.69 -38.60 -18.81
N ASP A 317 -5.75 -38.62 -19.61
CA ASP A 317 -6.98 -39.34 -19.34
C ASP A 317 -6.93 -40.69 -20.07
N GLU A 318 -6.63 -41.75 -19.33
CA GLU A 318 -6.56 -43.11 -19.88
C GLU A 318 -7.90 -43.56 -20.48
N LYS A 319 -9.02 -43.11 -19.92
CA LYS A 319 -10.35 -43.54 -20.37
C LYS A 319 -10.73 -42.95 -21.73
N ASN A 320 -10.35 -41.70 -21.95
CA ASN A 320 -10.63 -40.98 -23.19
C ASN A 320 -9.45 -40.99 -24.17
N GLU A 321 -8.34 -41.64 -23.81
CA GLU A 321 -7.07 -41.68 -24.55
C GLU A 321 -6.61 -40.27 -24.98
N ALA A 322 -6.79 -39.28 -24.10
CA ALA A 322 -6.60 -37.87 -24.41
C ALA A 322 -5.68 -37.19 -23.39
N TYR A 323 -4.92 -36.20 -23.84
CA TYR A 323 -4.16 -35.34 -22.94
C TYR A 323 -5.05 -34.28 -22.33
N ILE A 324 -4.93 -34.07 -21.02
CA ILE A 324 -5.65 -33.02 -20.30
C ILE A 324 -4.73 -31.81 -20.21
N ILE A 325 -5.15 -30.67 -20.76
CA ILE A 325 -4.61 -29.36 -20.40
C ILE A 325 -5.51 -28.77 -19.30
N PRO A 326 -4.98 -28.49 -18.09
CA PRO A 326 -5.79 -27.90 -17.01
C PRO A 326 -6.33 -26.51 -17.35
N ALA A 327 -5.59 -25.73 -18.14
CA ALA A 327 -5.98 -24.38 -18.50
C ALA A 327 -5.48 -23.98 -19.88
N ALA A 328 -6.41 -23.57 -20.75
CA ALA A 328 -6.11 -22.89 -22.00
C ALA A 328 -7.16 -21.82 -22.32
N THR A 329 -6.73 -20.76 -23.00
CA THR A 329 -7.63 -19.72 -23.50
C THR A 329 -8.38 -20.22 -24.74
N GLU A 330 -9.58 -19.67 -24.99
CA GLU A 330 -10.34 -19.98 -26.21
C GLU A 330 -9.57 -19.57 -27.49
N GLU A 331 -8.80 -18.48 -27.42
CA GLU A 331 -7.91 -18.04 -28.50
C GLU A 331 -6.83 -19.08 -28.80
N ALA A 332 -6.15 -19.59 -27.77
CA ALA A 332 -5.14 -20.65 -27.90
C ALA A 332 -5.72 -21.92 -28.51
N VAL A 333 -6.87 -22.37 -28.00
CA VAL A 333 -7.57 -23.57 -28.48
C VAL A 333 -7.98 -23.41 -29.95
N THR A 334 -8.49 -22.25 -30.34
CA THR A 334 -8.90 -21.98 -31.73
C THR A 334 -7.73 -22.08 -32.69
N LYS A 335 -6.55 -21.59 -32.30
CA LYS A 335 -5.31 -21.73 -33.09
C LYS A 335 -4.81 -23.17 -33.12
N ALA A 336 -4.84 -23.86 -31.98
CA ALA A 336 -4.34 -25.23 -31.84
C ALA A 336 -5.17 -26.25 -32.64
N LYS A 337 -6.48 -26.04 -32.80
CA LYS A 337 -7.35 -26.92 -33.61
C LYS A 337 -6.86 -27.14 -35.04
N ASN A 338 -6.08 -26.20 -35.59
CA ASN A 338 -5.55 -26.29 -36.96
C ASN A 338 -4.19 -27.01 -37.04
N HIS A 339 -3.62 -27.48 -35.92
CA HIS A 339 -2.32 -28.15 -35.93
C HIS A 339 -2.41 -29.52 -36.63
N PRO A 340 -1.46 -29.90 -37.50
CA PRO A 340 -1.53 -31.14 -38.27
C PRO A 340 -1.72 -32.40 -37.42
N ASN A 341 -1.06 -32.45 -36.25
CA ASN A 341 -1.09 -33.60 -35.34
C ASN A 341 -2.27 -33.61 -34.37
N ILE A 342 -3.10 -32.56 -34.30
CA ILE A 342 -4.25 -32.52 -33.39
C ILE A 342 -5.49 -33.08 -34.11
N GLU A 343 -6.11 -34.10 -33.53
CA GLU A 343 -7.35 -34.71 -34.03
C GLU A 343 -8.56 -33.94 -33.53
N SER A 344 -8.64 -33.69 -32.22
CA SER A 344 -9.74 -32.94 -31.62
C SER A 344 -9.32 -32.26 -30.32
N ILE A 345 -10.01 -31.15 -30.00
CA ILE A 345 -9.91 -30.46 -28.72
C ILE A 345 -11.33 -30.27 -28.19
N THR A 346 -11.62 -30.83 -27.02
CA THR A 346 -12.94 -30.78 -26.38
C THR A 346 -12.83 -30.17 -24.99
N ILE A 347 -13.74 -29.26 -24.65
CA ILE A 347 -13.75 -28.64 -23.33
C ILE A 347 -14.24 -29.65 -22.29
N ILE A 348 -13.59 -29.68 -21.13
CA ILE A 348 -14.00 -30.52 -20.00
C ILE A 348 -14.95 -29.67 -19.16
N LYS A 349 -16.22 -30.04 -19.09
CA LYS A 349 -17.22 -29.39 -18.24
C LYS A 349 -18.05 -30.41 -17.47
N ASP A 350 -18.49 -30.04 -16.29
CA ASP A 350 -19.54 -30.77 -15.58
C ASP A 350 -20.91 -30.57 -16.26
N SER A 351 -21.84 -31.50 -16.02
CA SER A 351 -23.21 -31.38 -16.51
C SER A 351 -24.09 -30.56 -15.56
N LEU A 352 -25.10 -29.87 -16.11
CA LEU A 352 -26.10 -29.17 -15.31
C LEU A 352 -26.80 -30.15 -14.34
N GLY A 353 -26.86 -29.79 -13.06
CA GLY A 353 -27.49 -30.59 -12.01
C GLY A 353 -26.62 -31.70 -11.42
N ARG A 354 -25.41 -31.94 -11.95
CA ARG A 354 -24.42 -32.81 -11.29
C ARG A 354 -23.83 -32.06 -10.11
N ARG A 355 -24.10 -32.54 -8.89
CA ARG A 355 -23.54 -31.95 -7.66
C ARG A 355 -22.04 -32.25 -7.52
N ASP A 356 -21.27 -31.22 -7.19
CA ASP A 356 -19.92 -31.36 -6.65
C ASP A 356 -19.95 -31.07 -5.14
N ALA A 357 -19.59 -32.06 -4.32
CA ALA A 357 -19.61 -31.94 -2.87
C ALA A 357 -18.52 -30.99 -2.32
N GLY A 358 -17.52 -30.64 -3.13
CA GLY A 358 -16.46 -29.69 -2.77
C GLY A 358 -16.78 -28.23 -3.11
N ILE A 359 -17.94 -27.96 -3.72
CA ILE A 359 -18.37 -26.61 -4.12
C ILE A 359 -19.27 -26.01 -3.04
N PHE A 360 -19.03 -24.74 -2.71
CA PHE A 360 -19.82 -23.95 -1.78
C PHE A 360 -21.31 -23.99 -2.16
N PRO A 361 -22.24 -24.20 -1.21
CA PRO A 361 -22.07 -24.22 0.26
C PRO A 361 -21.67 -25.58 0.86
N MET A 362 -21.33 -26.58 0.04
CA MET A 362 -21.06 -27.96 0.47
C MET A 362 -22.25 -28.63 1.16
N ASP A 363 -23.46 -28.24 0.78
CA ASP A 363 -24.72 -28.75 1.30
C ASP A 363 -25.41 -29.66 0.26
N ALA A 364 -26.20 -30.63 0.71
CA ALA A 364 -26.88 -31.58 -0.17
C ALA A 364 -28.07 -30.95 -0.92
N GLY A 365 -28.63 -29.85 -0.40
CA GLY A 365 -29.73 -29.11 -1.05
C GLY A 365 -29.32 -28.36 -2.32
N TYR A 366 -28.01 -28.25 -2.60
CA TYR A 366 -27.48 -27.49 -3.73
C TYR A 366 -26.74 -28.41 -4.72
N ASN A 367 -27.34 -28.60 -5.90
CA ASN A 367 -26.75 -29.37 -7.00
C ASN A 367 -25.84 -28.52 -7.90
N TRP A 368 -24.95 -27.73 -7.27
CA TRP A 368 -24.00 -26.87 -7.97
C TRP A 368 -22.68 -27.58 -8.22
N ASN A 369 -21.98 -27.11 -9.25
CA ASN A 369 -20.63 -27.53 -9.61
C ASN A 369 -19.83 -26.33 -10.15
N ASN A 370 -18.65 -26.59 -10.69
CA ASN A 370 -17.72 -25.55 -11.13
C ASN A 370 -18.21 -24.75 -12.35
N ASP A 371 -19.04 -25.37 -13.20
CA ASP A 371 -19.57 -24.82 -14.44
C ASP A 371 -21.01 -24.28 -14.31
N TYR A 372 -21.76 -24.77 -13.31
CA TYR A 372 -23.15 -24.44 -13.06
C TYR A 372 -23.37 -24.14 -11.58
N PHE A 373 -23.63 -22.87 -11.28
CA PHE A 373 -23.68 -22.36 -9.91
C PHE A 373 -24.74 -21.26 -9.77
N GLY A 374 -25.36 -21.16 -8.60
CA GLY A 374 -26.33 -20.11 -8.30
C GLY A 374 -27.71 -20.32 -8.95
N PRO A 375 -28.56 -19.28 -9.01
CA PRO A 375 -28.27 -17.92 -8.56
C PRO A 375 -28.14 -17.78 -7.03
N MET A 376 -27.39 -16.77 -6.59
CA MET A 376 -27.16 -16.45 -5.18
C MET A 376 -26.99 -14.94 -4.98
N TYR A 377 -27.56 -14.40 -3.91
CA TYR A 377 -27.33 -13.02 -3.48
C TYR A 377 -26.01 -12.87 -2.73
N ILE A 378 -25.19 -11.89 -3.14
CA ILE A 378 -23.93 -11.50 -2.48
C ILE A 378 -24.24 -10.45 -1.41
N PRO A 379 -23.94 -10.73 -0.12
CA PRO A 379 -24.32 -9.84 0.98
C PRO A 379 -23.70 -8.44 0.95
N GLU A 380 -24.56 -7.45 1.23
CA GLU A 380 -24.23 -6.03 1.37
C GLU A 380 -24.43 -5.53 2.79
N GLU A 381 -23.52 -4.69 3.25
CA GLU A 381 -23.57 -4.08 4.58
C GLU A 381 -24.91 -3.36 4.82
N GLY A 382 -25.56 -3.65 5.94
CA GLY A 382 -26.85 -3.06 6.31
C GLY A 382 -28.06 -3.69 5.62
N LYS A 383 -27.89 -4.60 4.66
CA LYS A 383 -29.01 -5.31 4.04
C LYS A 383 -29.54 -6.41 4.97
N THR A 384 -30.86 -6.46 5.14
CA THR A 384 -31.56 -7.56 5.79
C THR A 384 -32.06 -8.58 4.77
N ILE A 385 -31.84 -9.86 5.03
CA ILE A 385 -32.45 -10.98 4.29
C ILE A 385 -33.40 -11.76 5.19
N ASN A 386 -34.38 -12.43 4.57
CA ASN A 386 -35.13 -13.49 5.23
C ASN A 386 -34.25 -14.73 5.29
N LEU A 387 -34.11 -15.29 6.49
CA LEU A 387 -33.29 -16.46 6.78
C LEU A 387 -34.20 -17.68 6.93
N THR A 388 -33.92 -18.72 6.15
CA THR A 388 -34.64 -19.99 6.16
C THR A 388 -33.65 -21.13 6.26
N VAL A 389 -34.09 -22.35 6.62
CA VAL A 389 -33.19 -23.50 6.73
C VAL A 389 -32.56 -23.83 5.37
N GLU A 390 -33.29 -23.57 4.28
CA GLU A 390 -32.84 -23.82 2.91
C GLU A 390 -31.71 -22.88 2.50
N ASN A 391 -31.79 -21.57 2.84
CA ASN A 391 -30.77 -20.60 2.46
C ASN A 391 -29.65 -20.41 3.50
N LEU A 392 -29.85 -20.93 4.72
CA LEU A 392 -28.88 -20.83 5.80
C LEU A 392 -27.49 -21.39 5.43
N PRO A 393 -27.32 -22.49 4.67
CA PRO A 393 -26.00 -22.95 4.25
C PRO A 393 -25.16 -21.89 3.53
N LEU A 394 -25.81 -20.96 2.80
CA LEU A 394 -25.11 -19.86 2.11
C LEU A 394 -24.59 -18.81 3.10
N TYR A 395 -25.33 -18.55 4.17
CA TYR A 395 -25.07 -17.40 5.05
C TYR A 395 -24.55 -17.79 6.44
N LYS A 396 -24.57 -19.08 6.79
CA LYS A 396 -24.14 -19.61 8.09
C LYS A 396 -22.75 -19.11 8.47
N ARG A 397 -21.78 -19.21 7.56
CA ARG A 397 -20.39 -18.79 7.85
C ARG A 397 -20.25 -17.28 8.06
N ILE A 398 -21.05 -16.49 7.34
CA ILE A 398 -21.10 -15.04 7.55
C ILE A 398 -21.53 -14.74 8.97
N ILE A 399 -22.66 -15.30 9.39
CA ILE A 399 -23.25 -15.08 10.71
C ILE A 399 -22.30 -15.59 11.80
N SER A 400 -21.85 -16.84 11.71
CA SER A 400 -21.14 -17.49 12.82
C SER A 400 -19.65 -17.18 12.90
N THR A 401 -18.99 -17.01 11.75
CA THR A 401 -17.52 -16.95 11.69
C THR A 401 -17.02 -15.55 11.36
N TYR A 402 -17.66 -14.85 10.44
CA TYR A 402 -17.19 -13.53 10.00
C TYR A 402 -17.77 -12.39 10.85
N GLU A 403 -19.01 -12.52 11.33
CA GLU A 403 -19.68 -11.52 12.16
C GLU A 403 -19.79 -11.93 13.63
N GLY A 404 -19.40 -13.17 13.96
CA GLY A 404 -19.11 -13.60 15.34
C GLY A 404 -20.34 -13.88 16.20
N HIS A 405 -21.44 -14.29 15.60
CA HIS A 405 -22.68 -14.62 16.31
C HIS A 405 -22.80 -16.12 16.62
N GLU A 406 -23.46 -16.47 17.72
CA GLU A 406 -23.82 -17.86 17.99
C GLU A 406 -25.02 -18.25 17.13
N LEU A 407 -24.91 -19.36 16.39
CA LEU A 407 -25.97 -19.84 15.50
C LEU A 407 -26.38 -21.27 15.89
N SER A 408 -27.67 -21.49 16.13
CA SER A 408 -28.26 -22.80 16.38
C SER A 408 -29.51 -23.04 15.54
N VAL A 409 -29.73 -24.28 15.12
CA VAL A 409 -30.90 -24.70 14.33
C VAL A 409 -31.57 -25.88 15.03
N ASN A 410 -32.88 -25.79 15.27
CA ASN A 410 -33.69 -26.88 15.81
C ASN A 410 -34.94 -27.07 14.94
N GLY A 411 -34.95 -28.12 14.12
CA GLY A 411 -35.96 -28.30 13.07
C GLY A 411 -35.95 -27.11 12.11
N ASN A 412 -37.09 -26.42 12.02
CA ASN A 412 -37.24 -25.22 11.17
C ASN A 412 -36.94 -23.91 11.90
N GLN A 413 -36.56 -23.96 13.18
CA GLN A 413 -36.31 -22.78 13.99
C GLN A 413 -34.83 -22.43 13.97
N ILE A 414 -34.50 -21.20 13.56
CA ILE A 414 -33.15 -20.65 13.59
C ILE A 414 -33.05 -19.69 14.76
N SER A 415 -31.98 -19.79 15.54
CA SER A 415 -31.68 -18.83 16.62
C SER A 415 -30.27 -18.25 16.45
N ILE A 416 -30.16 -16.93 16.66
CA ILE A 416 -28.91 -16.17 16.64
C ILE A 416 -28.74 -15.52 18.01
N ASP A 417 -27.60 -15.75 18.68
CA ASP A 417 -27.32 -15.30 20.05
C ASP A 417 -28.43 -15.64 21.05
N GLY A 418 -28.94 -16.88 20.96
CA GLY A 418 -30.03 -17.38 21.79
C GLY A 418 -31.43 -16.84 21.45
N LYS A 419 -31.58 -15.97 20.44
CA LYS A 419 -32.87 -15.41 20.02
C LYS A 419 -33.35 -16.03 18.72
N VAL A 420 -34.57 -16.58 18.74
CA VAL A 420 -35.24 -17.09 17.55
C VAL A 420 -35.46 -15.96 16.55
N THR A 421 -35.03 -16.15 15.31
CA THR A 421 -35.18 -15.16 14.24
C THR A 421 -35.34 -15.83 12.88
N ASN A 422 -36.04 -15.15 11.98
CA ASN A 422 -36.21 -15.50 10.57
C ASN A 422 -35.54 -14.47 9.63
N SER A 423 -34.68 -13.61 10.17
CA SER A 423 -34.00 -12.58 9.40
C SER A 423 -32.61 -12.30 9.95
N TYR A 424 -31.76 -11.76 9.09
CA TYR A 424 -30.40 -11.35 9.43
C TYR A 424 -29.99 -10.09 8.68
N THR A 425 -29.34 -9.16 9.37
CA THR A 425 -28.78 -7.92 8.80
C THR A 425 -27.26 -7.98 8.81
N PHE A 426 -26.66 -7.98 7.62
CA PHE A 426 -25.20 -8.08 7.46
C PHE A 426 -24.47 -6.85 8.00
N LYS A 427 -23.32 -7.07 8.66
CA LYS A 427 -22.50 -6.02 9.29
C LYS A 427 -21.37 -5.51 8.43
N GLN A 428 -21.08 -6.16 7.30
CA GLN A 428 -20.06 -5.72 6.36
C GLN A 428 -20.38 -6.15 4.93
N ASN A 429 -19.58 -5.63 4.00
CA ASN A 429 -19.65 -5.96 2.58
C ASN A 429 -18.92 -7.28 2.28
N TYR A 430 -19.47 -8.07 1.38
CA TYR A 430 -18.91 -9.35 0.93
C TYR A 430 -18.69 -9.37 -0.58
N TYR A 431 -17.70 -10.14 -1.02
CA TYR A 431 -17.27 -10.17 -2.41
C TYR A 431 -17.13 -11.61 -2.92
N TRP A 432 -17.34 -11.78 -4.23
CA TRP A 432 -17.08 -13.04 -4.91
C TRP A 432 -15.82 -12.95 -5.76
N MET A 433 -14.80 -13.69 -5.33
CA MET A 433 -13.45 -13.70 -5.89
C MET A 433 -13.23 -14.97 -6.70
N MET A 434 -12.87 -14.86 -7.98
CA MET A 434 -12.62 -16.00 -8.88
C MET A 434 -11.27 -15.88 -9.61
N GLY A 435 -10.68 -17.02 -9.96
CA GLY A 435 -9.54 -17.08 -10.86
C GLY A 435 -9.96 -16.86 -12.31
N ASP A 436 -9.03 -16.37 -13.12
CA ASP A 436 -9.20 -16.31 -14.58
C ASP A 436 -9.02 -17.73 -15.15
N ASN A 437 -8.22 -18.55 -14.48
CA ASN A 437 -8.12 -19.98 -14.73
C ASN A 437 -9.27 -20.73 -14.04
N ARG A 438 -10.38 -20.96 -14.76
CA ARG A 438 -11.65 -21.39 -14.15
C ARG A 438 -11.62 -22.81 -13.61
N HIS A 439 -10.82 -23.70 -14.19
CA HIS A 439 -10.76 -25.11 -13.75
C HIS A 439 -9.53 -25.43 -12.91
N ASN A 440 -8.53 -24.54 -12.87
CA ASN A 440 -7.35 -24.67 -12.01
C ASN A 440 -7.21 -23.47 -11.05
N SER A 441 -8.31 -23.18 -10.33
CA SER A 441 -8.37 -22.12 -9.32
C SER A 441 -9.23 -22.53 -8.13
N GLN A 442 -8.59 -22.69 -6.97
CA GLN A 442 -9.26 -22.66 -5.67
C GLN A 442 -9.67 -21.20 -5.38
N ASP A 443 -10.98 -20.94 -5.40
CA ASP A 443 -11.55 -19.61 -5.23
C ASP A 443 -12.92 -19.63 -4.53
N SER A 444 -13.72 -18.56 -4.62
CA SER A 444 -14.98 -18.43 -3.87
C SER A 444 -15.99 -19.53 -4.17
N ARG A 445 -15.87 -20.22 -5.32
CA ARG A 445 -16.67 -21.42 -5.60
C ARG A 445 -16.42 -22.55 -4.61
N VAL A 446 -15.26 -22.59 -3.96
CA VAL A 446 -14.89 -23.62 -2.97
C VAL A 446 -15.22 -23.15 -1.54
N TRP A 447 -14.83 -21.93 -1.18
CA TRP A 447 -14.90 -21.45 0.21
C TRP A 447 -15.99 -20.40 0.49
N GLY A 448 -16.72 -19.95 -0.52
CA GLY A 448 -17.76 -18.93 -0.41
C GLY A 448 -17.22 -17.51 -0.38
N PHE A 449 -17.91 -16.63 0.34
CA PHE A 449 -17.67 -15.18 0.30
C PHE A 449 -16.34 -14.75 0.94
N VAL A 450 -15.77 -13.67 0.37
CA VAL A 450 -14.64 -12.94 0.95
C VAL A 450 -15.16 -11.67 1.64
N PRO A 451 -15.04 -11.54 2.98
CA PRO A 451 -15.48 -10.35 3.69
C PRO A 451 -14.52 -9.17 3.45
N PHE A 452 -15.02 -7.93 3.58
CA PHE A 452 -14.22 -6.74 3.32
C PHE A 452 -13.03 -6.58 4.29
N ASP A 453 -13.15 -7.05 5.52
CA ASP A 453 -12.05 -7.04 6.50
C ASP A 453 -10.81 -7.89 6.08
N HIS A 454 -11.00 -8.86 5.19
CA HIS A 454 -9.91 -9.68 4.63
C HIS A 454 -9.18 -9.00 3.46
N VAL A 455 -9.72 -7.91 2.89
CA VAL A 455 -9.12 -7.24 1.72
C VAL A 455 -7.82 -6.54 2.09
N VAL A 456 -6.75 -6.82 1.36
CA VAL A 456 -5.42 -6.21 1.57
C VAL A 456 -5.22 -5.00 0.66
N GLY A 457 -5.46 -5.14 -0.64
CA GLY A 457 -5.20 -4.06 -1.60
C GLY A 457 -5.32 -4.47 -3.07
N LYS A 458 -5.00 -3.53 -3.96
CA LYS A 458 -5.04 -3.71 -5.41
C LYS A 458 -3.64 -3.90 -5.98
N PRO A 459 -3.34 -4.98 -6.73
CA PRO A 459 -2.13 -5.05 -7.53
C PRO A 459 -2.13 -3.94 -8.58
N VAL A 460 -1.09 -3.11 -8.59
CA VAL A 460 -1.00 -1.95 -9.50
C VAL A 460 0.16 -2.08 -10.49
N PHE A 461 1.22 -2.78 -10.13
CA PHE A 461 2.46 -2.79 -10.89
C PHE A 461 3.22 -4.10 -10.77
N ILE A 462 3.80 -4.58 -11.86
CA ILE A 462 4.72 -5.71 -11.92
C ILE A 462 6.12 -5.11 -12.00
N TRP A 463 6.92 -5.24 -10.94
CA TRP A 463 8.26 -4.66 -10.91
C TRP A 463 9.33 -5.62 -11.43
N MET A 464 9.11 -6.93 -11.32
CA MET A 464 9.96 -7.99 -11.87
C MET A 464 9.12 -9.21 -12.29
N SER A 465 9.62 -10.02 -13.21
CA SER A 465 8.97 -11.28 -13.62
C SER A 465 9.99 -12.31 -14.09
N TRP A 466 9.86 -13.55 -13.64
CA TRP A 466 10.76 -14.64 -14.00
C TRP A 466 9.97 -15.85 -14.47
N ASP A 467 10.46 -16.53 -15.51
CA ASP A 467 9.89 -17.81 -15.94
C ASP A 467 10.30 -18.98 -15.03
N ALA A 468 9.75 -20.16 -15.29
CA ALA A 468 10.06 -21.38 -14.55
C ALA A 468 11.56 -21.77 -14.63
N ASN A 469 12.25 -21.37 -15.69
CA ASN A 469 13.68 -21.60 -15.91
C ASN A 469 14.56 -20.48 -15.31
N LYS A 470 13.98 -19.60 -14.48
CA LYS A 470 14.65 -18.42 -13.90
C LYS A 470 15.23 -17.49 -14.97
N LYS A 471 14.60 -17.40 -16.14
CA LYS A 471 14.90 -16.39 -17.15
C LYS A 471 14.01 -15.16 -16.91
N PRO A 472 14.57 -13.94 -16.97
CA PRO A 472 13.79 -12.72 -16.77
C PRO A 472 12.86 -12.46 -17.97
N ARG A 473 11.60 -12.16 -17.71
CA ARG A 473 10.62 -11.74 -18.72
C ARG A 473 10.65 -10.22 -18.87
N TRP A 474 11.64 -9.70 -19.60
CA TRP A 474 11.93 -8.25 -19.70
C TRP A 474 10.74 -7.41 -20.16
N ASP A 475 9.87 -7.96 -21.01
CA ASP A 475 8.65 -7.33 -21.50
C ASP A 475 7.61 -7.09 -20.40
N ARG A 476 7.71 -7.80 -19.27
CA ARG A 476 6.83 -7.65 -18.09
C ARG A 476 7.43 -6.79 -16.99
N PHE A 477 8.73 -6.50 -17.03
CA PHE A 477 9.36 -5.63 -16.05
C PHE A 477 8.75 -4.24 -16.14
N PHE A 478 8.42 -3.67 -14.99
CA PHE A 478 7.90 -2.32 -14.87
C PHE A 478 6.62 -2.10 -15.70
N THR A 479 5.68 -3.05 -15.63
CA THR A 479 4.38 -2.98 -16.33
C THR A 479 3.23 -2.73 -15.34
N THR A 480 2.14 -2.12 -15.80
CA THR A 480 0.93 -1.98 -14.98
C THR A 480 0.12 -3.27 -15.00
N VAL A 481 -0.48 -3.63 -13.86
CA VAL A 481 -1.39 -4.79 -13.80
C VAL A 481 -2.72 -4.47 -14.49
N GLY A 482 -3.33 -3.33 -14.14
CA GLY A 482 -4.56 -2.84 -14.77
C GLY A 482 -4.31 -1.91 -15.95
N GLY A 483 -5.39 -1.52 -16.63
CA GLY A 483 -5.41 -0.65 -17.80
C GLY A 483 -6.01 -1.36 -19.02
N SER A 484 -6.15 -0.63 -20.13
CA SER A 484 -6.57 -1.17 -21.42
C SER A 484 -5.36 -1.43 -22.33
N GLY A 485 -5.57 -2.23 -23.36
CA GLY A 485 -4.58 -2.61 -24.36
C GLY A 485 -3.52 -3.59 -23.85
N LYS A 486 -2.53 -3.86 -24.69
CA LYS A 486 -1.38 -4.69 -24.32
C LYS A 486 -0.52 -3.97 -23.27
N PRO A 487 -0.10 -4.62 -22.17
CA PRO A 487 0.84 -4.03 -21.22
C PRO A 487 2.15 -3.62 -21.92
N SER A 488 2.67 -2.44 -21.58
CA SER A 488 3.95 -1.93 -22.09
C SER A 488 4.96 -1.79 -20.95
N SER A 489 6.17 -2.30 -21.16
CA SER A 489 7.26 -2.21 -20.19
C SER A 489 7.79 -0.79 -20.10
N LEU A 490 7.79 -0.23 -18.88
CA LEU A 490 8.44 1.04 -18.58
C LEU A 490 9.91 0.87 -18.18
N PHE A 491 10.48 -0.33 -18.28
CA PHE A 491 11.82 -0.63 -17.80
C PHE A 491 12.90 0.09 -18.61
N ILE A 492 12.83 0.04 -19.94
CA ILE A 492 13.77 0.76 -20.81
C ILE A 492 13.65 2.28 -20.64
N PRO A 493 12.44 2.89 -20.68
CA PRO A 493 12.27 4.31 -20.34
C PRO A 493 12.87 4.68 -18.97
N PHE A 494 12.67 3.83 -17.95
CA PHE A 494 13.23 4.02 -16.62
C PHE A 494 14.77 4.00 -16.63
N LEU A 495 15.40 3.05 -17.33
CA LEU A 495 16.85 2.99 -17.44
C LEU A 495 17.44 4.20 -18.17
N ILE A 496 16.80 4.66 -19.25
CA ILE A 496 17.21 5.87 -19.96
C ILE A 496 17.14 7.08 -19.02
N LEU A 497 16.02 7.23 -18.27
CA LEU A 497 15.87 8.31 -17.30
C LEU A 497 16.93 8.22 -16.19
N LEU A 498 17.24 7.01 -15.72
CA LEU A 498 18.29 6.79 -14.72
C LEU A 498 19.69 7.15 -15.25
N ILE A 499 20.02 6.76 -16.48
CA ILE A 499 21.30 7.11 -17.13
C ILE A 499 21.39 8.63 -17.33
N VAL A 500 20.32 9.26 -17.81
CA VAL A 500 20.25 10.72 -17.94
C VAL A 500 20.43 11.40 -16.58
N TYR A 501 19.77 10.89 -15.54
CA TYR A 501 19.91 11.42 -14.18
C TYR A 501 21.33 11.28 -13.64
N VAL A 502 21.95 10.10 -13.76
CA VAL A 502 23.32 9.85 -13.31
C VAL A 502 24.32 10.69 -14.11
N GLY A 503 24.16 10.75 -15.43
CA GLY A 503 24.98 11.56 -16.33
C GLY A 503 24.87 13.05 -16.02
N PHE A 504 23.64 13.55 -15.83
CA PHE A 504 23.38 14.92 -15.42
C PHE A 504 24.01 15.23 -14.06
N ASN A 505 23.91 14.33 -13.08
CA ASN A 505 24.50 14.51 -11.76
C ASN A 505 26.05 14.55 -11.83
N GLN A 506 26.66 13.67 -12.63
CA GLN A 506 28.12 13.69 -12.85
C GLN A 506 28.57 14.94 -13.61
N TRP A 507 27.85 15.34 -14.66
CA TRP A 507 28.13 16.56 -15.40
C TRP A 507 27.99 17.78 -14.49
N MET A 508 26.96 17.86 -13.66
CA MET A 508 26.79 18.93 -12.67
C MET A 508 27.94 18.99 -11.67
N LYS A 509 28.45 17.83 -11.21
CA LYS A 509 29.66 17.78 -10.35
C LYS A 509 30.89 18.34 -11.08
N LYS A 510 31.12 17.92 -12.33
CA LYS A 510 32.26 18.40 -13.15
C LYS A 510 32.13 19.88 -13.52
N TYR A 511 30.94 20.34 -13.87
CA TYR A 511 30.62 21.75 -14.15
C TYR A 511 30.88 22.62 -12.92
N LYS A 512 30.43 22.19 -11.73
CA LYS A 512 30.75 22.86 -10.46
C LYS A 512 32.26 22.89 -10.20
N ALA A 513 32.99 21.79 -10.42
CA ALA A 513 34.44 21.75 -10.24
C ALA A 513 35.19 22.66 -11.23
N LYS A 514 34.77 22.67 -12.50
CA LYS A 514 35.37 23.50 -13.56
C LYS A 514 35.09 24.99 -13.36
N ASN A 515 33.89 25.35 -12.92
CA ASN A 515 33.55 26.74 -12.61
C ASN A 515 34.12 27.20 -11.25
N LYS A 516 34.38 26.28 -10.32
CA LYS A 516 35.16 26.58 -9.10
C LYS A 516 36.64 26.84 -9.43
N ALA A 517 37.16 26.26 -10.53
CA ALA A 517 38.49 26.57 -11.07
C ALA A 517 38.53 27.80 -12.00
N PHE A 518 37.41 28.20 -12.61
CA PHE A 518 37.31 29.38 -13.50
C PHE A 518 36.92 30.67 -12.76
N ASN A 519 36.32 30.57 -11.56
CA ASN A 519 35.91 31.71 -10.73
C ASN A 519 36.94 32.08 -9.65
N ASN A 520 38.25 31.93 -9.90
CA ASN A 520 39.26 32.58 -9.07
C ASN A 520 39.43 34.08 -9.38
N THR A 521 38.51 34.66 -10.14
CA THR A 521 38.44 36.11 -10.38
C THR A 521 36.98 36.55 -10.47
N THR A 522 36.30 36.68 -9.33
CA THR A 522 35.26 37.71 -9.10
C THR A 522 34.81 37.70 -7.65
N LEU A 523 35.24 38.75 -6.94
CA LEU A 523 34.68 39.37 -5.74
C LEU A 523 33.63 38.54 -4.98
N ILE A 524 34.07 38.01 -3.84
CA ILE A 524 33.23 37.56 -2.74
C ILE A 524 32.42 38.77 -2.26
N ASP A 525 31.16 38.85 -2.70
CA ASP A 525 30.17 39.69 -2.04
C ASP A 525 29.71 38.93 -0.77
N SER A 526 30.50 39.10 0.30
CA SER A 526 30.52 38.32 1.55
C SER A 526 29.29 38.49 2.44
N ASP A 527 28.22 39.11 1.94
CA ASP A 527 27.15 39.67 2.77
C ASP A 527 25.73 39.14 2.44
N LYS A 528 25.63 38.08 1.63
CA LYS A 528 24.36 37.47 1.18
C LYS A 528 24.03 36.18 1.92
N GLU A 529 22.95 36.18 2.69
CA GLU A 529 22.43 34.98 3.36
C GLU A 529 21.44 34.22 2.46
N TYR A 530 21.82 33.04 1.98
CA TYR A 530 20.97 32.22 1.11
C TYR A 530 19.87 31.47 1.87
N ALA A 531 18.66 31.48 1.33
CA ALA A 531 17.48 30.82 1.90
C ALA A 531 17.69 29.32 2.09
N SER A 532 17.38 28.81 3.29
CA SER A 532 17.49 27.38 3.60
C SER A 532 16.40 26.56 2.91
N ILE A 533 16.58 25.24 2.87
CA ILE A 533 15.54 24.30 2.40
C ILE A 533 14.26 24.47 3.21
N SER A 534 14.38 24.63 4.53
CA SER A 534 13.24 24.87 5.42
C SER A 534 12.48 26.15 5.04
N ASP A 535 13.17 27.25 4.76
CA ASP A 535 12.52 28.53 4.40
C ASP A 535 11.75 28.41 3.08
N ARG A 536 12.34 27.71 2.11
CA ARG A 536 11.72 27.45 0.80
C ARG A 536 10.52 26.51 0.90
N ILE A 537 10.58 25.48 1.75
CA ILE A 537 9.44 24.59 2.01
C ILE A 537 8.31 25.36 2.69
N LYS A 538 8.62 26.17 3.72
CA LYS A 538 7.62 27.03 4.39
C LYS A 538 6.91 27.93 3.38
N ALA A 539 7.66 28.62 2.53
CA ALA A 539 7.09 29.47 1.47
C ALA A 539 6.18 28.68 0.53
N ALA A 540 6.63 27.53 0.03
CA ALA A 540 5.87 26.70 -0.90
C ALA A 540 4.55 26.16 -0.30
N VAL A 541 4.56 25.78 0.98
CA VAL A 541 3.34 25.33 1.69
C VAL A 541 2.35 26.48 1.84
N ILE A 542 2.82 27.67 2.24
CA ILE A 542 1.97 28.86 2.38
C ILE A 542 1.37 29.26 1.03
N ASP A 543 2.18 29.31 -0.03
CA ASP A 543 1.71 29.62 -1.38
C ASP A 543 0.66 28.62 -1.86
N SER A 544 0.84 27.33 -1.57
CA SER A 544 -0.13 26.30 -1.94
C SER A 544 -1.48 26.52 -1.25
N ILE A 545 -1.48 26.89 0.04
CA ILE A 545 -2.70 27.22 0.78
C ILE A 545 -3.37 28.47 0.20
N ILE A 546 -2.60 29.52 -0.09
CA ILE A 546 -3.13 30.77 -0.67
C ILE A 546 -3.77 30.52 -2.03
N ILE A 547 -3.12 29.74 -2.90
CA ILE A 547 -3.64 29.40 -4.22
C ILE A 547 -4.94 28.61 -4.09
N ILE A 548 -5.00 27.62 -3.18
CA ILE A 548 -6.22 26.83 -2.94
C ILE A 548 -7.36 27.73 -2.45
N ILE A 549 -7.09 28.62 -1.48
CA ILE A 549 -8.08 29.58 -0.99
C ILE A 549 -8.55 30.50 -2.11
N ALA A 550 -7.64 31.06 -2.91
CA ALA A 550 -7.98 31.94 -4.03
C ALA A 550 -8.83 31.23 -5.10
N MET A 551 -8.47 29.98 -5.44
CA MET A 551 -9.24 29.16 -6.38
C MET A 551 -10.64 28.82 -5.83
N TYR A 552 -10.74 28.52 -4.53
CA TYR A 552 -12.03 28.26 -3.90
C TYR A 552 -12.89 29.53 -3.84
N SER A 553 -12.35 30.65 -3.36
CA SER A 553 -13.05 31.92 -3.27
C SER A 553 -13.53 32.42 -4.63
N ILE A 554 -12.74 32.27 -5.70
CA ILE A 554 -13.20 32.68 -7.03
C ILE A 554 -14.27 31.73 -7.59
N SER A 555 -14.18 30.44 -7.27
CA SER A 555 -15.21 29.47 -7.61
C SER A 555 -16.54 29.86 -6.96
N GLU A 556 -16.51 30.24 -5.69
CA GLU A 556 -17.66 30.70 -4.90
C GLU A 556 -18.20 32.06 -5.39
N ILE A 557 -17.33 33.00 -5.77
CA ILE A 557 -17.80 34.26 -6.39
C ILE A 557 -18.54 33.95 -7.69
N PHE A 558 -18.04 33.01 -8.50
CA PHE A 558 -18.69 32.63 -9.75
C PHE A 558 -19.96 31.77 -9.58
N THR A 559 -20.31 31.31 -8.39
CA THR A 559 -21.64 30.72 -8.15
C THR A 559 -22.74 31.79 -8.10
N HIS A 560 -22.38 33.05 -7.86
CA HIS A 560 -23.32 34.18 -7.80
C HIS A 560 -23.66 34.78 -9.18
N PHE A 561 -23.02 34.30 -10.26
CA PHE A 561 -23.26 34.77 -11.63
C PHE A 561 -23.74 33.62 -12.51
N GLU A 562 -25.03 33.59 -12.85
CA GLU A 562 -25.64 32.54 -13.67
C GLU A 562 -25.06 32.45 -15.10
N SER A 563 -24.43 33.53 -15.59
CA SER A 563 -23.85 33.61 -16.94
C SER A 563 -22.44 33.00 -17.06
N VAL A 564 -21.79 32.62 -15.96
CA VAL A 564 -20.40 32.12 -16.00
C VAL A 564 -20.38 30.60 -16.18
N THR A 565 -20.01 30.17 -17.39
CA THR A 565 -19.91 28.73 -17.72
C THR A 565 -18.81 28.02 -16.92
N ASN A 566 -18.98 26.70 -16.69
CA ASN A 566 -17.99 25.88 -15.98
C ASN A 566 -16.59 25.91 -16.63
N VAL A 567 -16.54 26.05 -17.96
CA VAL A 567 -15.29 26.19 -18.72
C VAL A 567 -14.53 27.46 -18.29
N VAL A 568 -15.23 28.58 -18.13
CA VAL A 568 -14.62 29.84 -17.66
C VAL A 568 -14.10 29.70 -16.23
N LYS A 569 -14.85 29.04 -15.33
CA LYS A 569 -14.41 28.79 -13.95
C LYS A 569 -13.11 27.97 -13.90
N ILE A 570 -13.01 26.94 -14.74
CA ILE A 570 -11.81 26.10 -14.87
C ILE A 570 -10.64 26.92 -15.43
N ILE A 571 -10.86 27.69 -16.50
CA ILE A 571 -9.82 28.54 -17.11
C ILE A 571 -9.27 29.54 -16.09
N VAL A 572 -10.14 30.25 -15.37
CA VAL A 572 -9.72 31.24 -14.37
C VAL A 572 -8.95 30.57 -13.22
N SER A 573 -9.38 29.39 -12.77
CA SER A 573 -8.67 28.63 -11.74
C SER A 573 -7.26 28.20 -12.19
N ILE A 574 -7.13 27.78 -13.45
CA ILE A 574 -5.84 27.45 -14.06
C ILE A 574 -4.96 28.70 -14.18
N LEU A 575 -5.53 29.84 -14.59
CA LEU A 575 -4.80 31.10 -14.70
C LEU A 575 -4.28 31.58 -13.35
N ILE A 576 -5.07 31.47 -12.28
CA ILE A 576 -4.61 31.77 -10.91
C ILE A 576 -3.39 30.90 -10.55
N PHE A 577 -3.47 29.60 -10.78
CA PHE A 577 -2.36 28.68 -10.49
C PHE A 577 -1.11 29.00 -11.32
N LEU A 578 -1.26 29.27 -12.62
CA LEU A 578 -0.14 29.47 -13.54
C LEU A 578 0.53 30.85 -13.38
N LEU A 579 -0.24 31.89 -13.06
CA LEU A 579 0.26 33.28 -13.06
C LEU A 579 0.68 33.78 -11.68
N TYR A 580 0.19 33.16 -10.59
CA TYR A 580 0.49 33.60 -9.22
C TYR A 580 2.00 33.70 -8.95
N ASP A 581 2.76 32.62 -9.14
CA ASP A 581 4.20 32.62 -8.84
C ASP A 581 5.00 33.52 -9.83
N PRO A 582 4.83 33.43 -11.17
CA PRO A 582 5.55 34.28 -12.10
C PRO A 582 5.33 35.77 -11.91
N LEU A 583 4.08 36.22 -11.69
CA LEU A 583 3.78 37.65 -11.52
C LEU A 583 4.41 38.19 -10.25
N PHE A 584 4.19 37.55 -9.11
CA PHE A 584 4.72 38.03 -7.83
C PHE A 584 6.26 37.95 -7.77
N THR A 585 6.86 36.93 -8.37
CA THR A 585 8.32 36.81 -8.40
C THR A 585 8.98 37.83 -9.32
N SER A 586 8.34 38.25 -10.42
CA SER A 586 8.87 39.31 -11.29
C SER A 586 8.64 40.72 -10.75
N PHE A 587 7.48 41.00 -10.16
CA PHE A 587 7.11 42.36 -9.73
C PHE A 587 7.52 42.69 -8.29
N ASN A 588 7.48 41.70 -7.39
CA ASN A 588 7.71 41.90 -5.95
C ASN A 588 8.95 41.17 -5.45
N GLY A 589 9.64 40.47 -6.35
CA GLY A 589 10.81 39.67 -6.01
C GLY A 589 10.48 38.47 -5.11
N GLY A 590 9.24 37.99 -5.09
CA GLY A 590 8.81 36.84 -4.29
C GLY A 590 7.29 36.78 -4.15
N THR A 591 6.75 35.57 -3.97
CA THR A 591 5.33 35.36 -3.65
C THR A 591 4.99 35.81 -2.21
N ILE A 592 3.72 35.68 -1.82
CA ILE A 592 3.29 35.97 -0.45
C ILE A 592 3.95 34.99 0.53
N GLY A 593 4.05 33.70 0.18
CA GLY A 593 4.78 32.71 0.97
C GLY A 593 6.27 33.04 1.11
N HIS A 594 6.91 33.56 0.06
CA HIS A 594 8.30 34.06 0.17
C HIS A 594 8.39 35.25 1.13
N THR A 595 7.42 36.16 1.10
CA THR A 595 7.38 37.33 1.99
C THR A 595 7.22 36.93 3.46
N ILE A 596 6.31 36.00 3.76
CA ILE A 596 6.10 35.47 5.12
C ILE A 596 7.33 34.69 5.60
N ALA A 597 7.98 33.95 4.70
CA ALA A 597 9.22 33.22 4.99
C ALA A 597 10.47 34.12 5.00
N LYS A 598 10.33 35.45 4.86
CA LYS A 598 11.42 36.45 4.81
C LYS A 598 12.49 36.13 3.75
N ILE A 599 12.08 35.66 2.57
CA ILE A 599 12.97 35.34 1.46
C ILE A 599 12.55 36.07 0.17
N SER A 600 13.48 36.20 -0.77
CA SER A 600 13.26 36.89 -2.03
C SER A 600 14.03 36.25 -3.19
N VAL A 601 13.41 36.20 -4.36
CA VAL A 601 14.00 35.79 -5.63
C VAL A 601 14.68 37.00 -6.30
N ARG A 602 15.93 36.82 -6.73
CA ARG A 602 16.78 37.84 -7.36
C ARG A 602 17.52 37.28 -8.57
N LYS A 603 18.00 38.15 -9.45
CA LYS A 603 18.92 37.75 -10.53
C LYS A 603 20.25 37.29 -9.93
N ASP A 604 20.82 36.26 -10.52
CA ASP A 604 22.09 35.66 -10.05
C ASP A 604 23.29 36.60 -10.20
N ASN A 605 23.32 37.38 -11.28
CA ASN A 605 24.42 38.31 -11.59
C ASN A 605 24.21 39.73 -11.03
N GLU A 606 22.97 40.08 -10.66
CA GLU A 606 22.53 41.41 -10.21
C GLU A 606 21.54 41.22 -9.05
N ALA A 607 22.06 40.93 -7.85
CA ALA A 607 21.26 40.50 -6.69
C ALA A 607 20.32 41.59 -6.13
N ASP A 608 20.50 42.83 -6.56
CA ASP A 608 19.64 43.99 -6.33
C ASP A 608 18.37 43.99 -7.21
N LYS A 609 18.38 43.24 -8.33
CA LYS A 609 17.29 43.23 -9.30
C LYS A 609 16.43 41.97 -9.28
N TYR A 610 15.15 42.14 -9.61
CA TYR A 610 14.20 41.03 -9.79
C TYR A 610 14.39 40.37 -11.15
N ILE A 611 13.96 39.12 -11.26
CA ILE A 611 13.94 38.41 -12.54
C ILE A 611 12.84 38.97 -13.44
N SER A 612 13.07 38.98 -14.76
CA SER A 612 12.04 39.42 -15.71
C SER A 612 10.89 38.41 -15.79
N LEU A 613 9.70 38.85 -16.20
CA LEU A 613 8.53 37.98 -16.31
C LEU A 613 8.76 36.73 -17.19
N PRO A 614 9.44 36.78 -18.36
CA PRO A 614 9.75 35.56 -19.12
C PRO A 614 10.63 34.56 -18.35
N LEU A 615 11.60 35.04 -17.59
CA LEU A 615 12.45 34.19 -16.74
C LEU A 615 11.68 33.65 -15.54
N ALA A 616 10.75 34.41 -14.99
CA ALA A 616 9.86 33.97 -13.92
C ALA A 616 8.89 32.86 -14.37
N ILE A 617 8.33 32.98 -15.59
CA ILE A 617 7.50 31.93 -16.22
C ILE A 617 8.34 30.67 -16.44
N LEU A 618 9.54 30.82 -17.01
CA LEU A 618 10.46 29.71 -17.22
C LEU A 618 10.80 29.01 -15.89
N ARG A 619 11.14 29.80 -14.86
CA ARG A 619 11.40 29.32 -13.50
C ARG A 619 10.22 28.53 -12.95
N PHE A 620 9.01 29.04 -13.09
CA PHE A 620 7.79 28.39 -12.61
C PHE A 620 7.52 27.06 -13.31
N ILE A 621 7.64 27.00 -14.64
CA ILE A 621 7.46 25.76 -15.41
C ILE A 621 8.42 24.67 -14.91
N PHE A 622 9.71 25.00 -14.77
CA PHE A 622 10.69 24.04 -14.27
C PHE A 622 10.52 23.73 -12.77
N LYS A 623 9.98 24.66 -11.97
CA LYS A 623 9.63 24.43 -10.58
C LYS A 623 8.44 23.47 -10.47
N ALA A 624 7.43 23.59 -11.33
CA ALA A 624 6.28 22.68 -11.35
C ALA A 624 6.69 21.26 -11.82
N LEU A 625 7.52 21.16 -12.85
CA LEU A 625 7.96 19.87 -13.41
C LEU A 625 9.04 19.17 -12.55
N LEU A 626 10.01 19.93 -12.04
CA LEU A 626 11.23 19.40 -11.41
C LEU A 626 11.45 19.90 -9.96
N GLY A 627 10.45 20.54 -9.35
CA GLY A 627 10.56 21.10 -8.00
C GLY A 627 10.84 20.06 -6.91
N TRP A 628 10.24 18.88 -7.01
CA TRP A 628 10.46 17.77 -6.07
C TRP A 628 11.91 17.25 -6.12
N LEU A 629 12.53 17.25 -7.31
CA LEU A 629 13.95 16.93 -7.50
C LEU A 629 14.89 18.06 -7.02
N SER A 630 14.40 19.30 -6.97
CA SER A 630 15.19 20.46 -6.57
C SER A 630 15.61 20.43 -5.09
N LEU A 631 14.94 19.63 -4.24
CA LEU A 631 15.34 19.41 -2.84
C LEU A 631 16.74 18.79 -2.73
N LEU A 632 17.14 18.00 -3.71
CA LEU A 632 18.45 17.35 -3.76
C LEU A 632 19.57 18.29 -4.21
N THR A 633 19.24 19.35 -4.96
CA THR A 633 20.26 20.28 -5.50
C THR A 633 20.56 21.43 -4.55
N ILE A 634 19.59 21.86 -3.75
CA ILE A 634 19.72 22.99 -2.82
C ILE A 634 20.73 22.70 -1.70
N SER A 635 20.80 21.45 -1.21
CA SER A 635 21.79 21.03 -0.19
C SER A 635 23.21 20.85 -0.75
N GLY A 636 23.35 20.77 -2.08
CA GLY A 636 24.59 20.40 -2.75
C GLY A 636 25.32 21.56 -3.45
N ASN A 637 24.95 22.82 -3.25
CA ASN A 637 25.73 23.97 -3.73
C ASN A 637 25.76 25.13 -2.71
N GLU A 638 26.84 25.92 -2.75
CA GLU A 638 27.11 27.01 -1.79
C GLU A 638 26.05 28.13 -1.85
N ASN A 639 25.47 28.38 -3.02
CA ASN A 639 24.43 29.41 -3.24
C ASN A 639 22.99 28.90 -3.03
N LYS A 640 22.84 27.68 -2.49
CA LYS A 640 21.57 26.96 -2.26
C LYS A 640 20.57 27.03 -3.43
N LYS A 641 21.04 26.88 -4.68
CA LYS A 641 20.18 26.99 -5.89
C LYS A 641 19.38 25.72 -6.16
N ALA A 642 18.10 25.90 -6.47
CA ALA A 642 17.25 24.86 -7.05
C ALA A 642 17.50 24.67 -8.55
N ILE A 643 17.00 23.59 -9.15
CA ILE A 643 17.11 23.33 -10.59
C ILE A 643 16.50 24.48 -11.40
N HIS A 644 15.31 24.93 -11.02
CA HIS A 644 14.64 26.07 -11.65
C HIS A 644 15.38 27.39 -11.44
N ASP A 645 16.11 27.55 -10.33
CA ASP A 645 16.90 28.75 -10.08
C ASP A 645 18.10 28.82 -11.05
N LEU A 646 18.74 27.69 -11.34
CA LEU A 646 19.84 27.58 -12.30
C LEU A 646 19.40 27.91 -13.74
N ILE A 647 18.27 27.38 -14.16
CA ILE A 647 17.72 27.59 -15.52
C ILE A 647 17.32 29.04 -15.71
N ALA A 648 16.67 29.64 -14.70
CA ALA A 648 16.20 31.02 -14.76
C ALA A 648 17.27 32.06 -14.41
N LYS A 649 18.53 31.65 -14.19
CA LYS A 649 19.64 32.52 -13.73
C LYS A 649 19.24 33.38 -12.53
N SER A 650 18.70 32.72 -11.51
CA SER A 650 18.17 33.35 -10.29
C SER A 650 18.77 32.76 -9.01
N ILE A 651 18.63 33.50 -7.91
CA ILE A 651 19.01 33.10 -6.55
C ILE A 651 17.86 33.43 -5.60
N VAL A 652 17.82 32.74 -4.45
CA VAL A 652 16.89 33.06 -3.36
C VAL A 652 17.67 33.41 -2.11
N ILE A 653 17.48 34.63 -1.64
CA ILE A 653 18.19 35.23 -0.50
C ILE A 653 17.19 35.53 0.63
N ARG A 654 17.67 35.52 1.88
CA ARG A 654 16.91 36.05 3.02
C ARG A 654 16.88 37.57 2.94
N LYS A 655 15.74 38.18 3.29
CA LYS A 655 15.64 39.63 3.48
C LYS A 655 16.30 39.96 4.82
N LYS A 656 17.27 40.88 4.85
CA LYS A 656 17.75 41.49 6.09
C LYS A 656 16.59 42.32 6.68
N ASP A 657 16.41 42.23 7.99
CA ASP A 657 15.31 42.89 8.73
C ASP A 657 15.37 44.42 8.65
#